data_AF-A0A3D3SCV1-F1
#
_entry.id   AF-A0A3D3SCV1-F1
#
_cell.length_a   1.000
_cell.length_b   1.000
_cell.length_c   1.000
_cell.angle_alpha   90.00
_cell.angle_beta   90.00
_cell.angle_gamma   90.00
#
_symmetry.space_group_name_H-M   'P 1'
#
loop_
_entity.id
_entity.type
_entity.pdbx_description
1 polymer ?
#
loop_
_entity_poly.entity_id
_entity_poly.type
_entity_poly.pdbx_seq_one_letter_code
_entity_poly.pdbx_strand_id
1 'polypeptide(L)'
;MHRLRSGADFLPRRCPRSGREGSSRAGYSGWTMQGFRSRGKGFRPSPLRKIHIDGDRRHSRLRPATHGQARRRQAYLPSGQMRRLFGLPENLPGKGPRAVQERKGRISDPNRRHSLHHLLLLPRDMSRPRDLDRQGFLAQGEGEKTAMSQMDWSASLDFGSGDSYRKLPIPAPKRRGDRLLIDSENLAELSRTAFSEIAFKYPLGHLELLAAILTDEAATGKEKFVAETLIRNAAIAAEGVLPMCQDTGTALVYGWKGADLTTSPDADDAAALAKGVSDAYREKFLRKSQIGPESVLDEKNTRDNLPALIDLRAVSGAQYRFLFAAKGGGSTSRTSLTMESPAMLRQETLETLLATRIKSLGASGCPPYTIAVVLGGATPSQTMYTLELAAWGLLDKLPARAGADGSPLRSVEWEERAARIAAETGIGAQWGGAHLALETRFIRLSRHAATLPLAVGVSCSAHRKARAVVDEGGWRIEKMEEDPGRFLPASRALLPDAVEIDLDAPKAEWLYTLRNLPAGTGVSLSGTVTVARDLAHARIAAALRDGKEIPDYFRDHPIFYAGPTDPAPDAISGSFGPTTASRMDSYLEPFMGKNASLVTIAKGARGKEAVAAIASAGGVYLACIGGAAAITARENVIGSTIIDHADLGMEAVRSVRLKGLPALVIIDANGRNFYS
;
A
#
# COMPACT_ATOMS: atom_id res chain seq x y z
N MET A 1 43.75 13.14 30.10
CA MET A 1 44.26 12.89 31.47
C MET A 1 43.03 12.70 32.36
N HIS A 2 42.93 11.77 33.33
CA HIS A 2 43.87 10.73 33.78
C HIS A 2 43.09 9.57 34.49
N ARG A 3 43.36 8.29 34.14
CA ARG A 3 43.11 6.97 34.85
C ARG A 3 41.85 6.78 35.73
N LEU A 4 40.94 5.81 35.48
CA LEU A 4 41.05 4.32 35.45
C LEU A 4 41.17 3.58 36.81
N ARG A 5 40.21 2.68 37.12
CA ARG A 5 40.41 1.33 37.72
C ARG A 5 39.14 0.45 37.73
N SER A 6 39.30 -0.84 37.32
CA SER A 6 38.62 -2.11 37.73
C SER A 6 37.20 -2.11 38.35
N GLY A 7 36.25 -2.99 38.02
CA GLY A 7 36.27 -4.28 37.25
C GLY A 7 36.37 -5.52 38.17
N ALA A 8 35.80 -6.71 37.88
CA ALA A 8 35.01 -7.17 36.72
C ALA A 8 34.22 -8.49 37.03
N ASP A 9 33.41 -8.96 36.04
CA ASP A 9 32.80 -10.30 35.78
C ASP A 9 32.15 -11.18 36.87
N PHE A 10 30.94 -11.68 36.58
CA PHE A 10 30.36 -12.91 37.16
C PHE A 10 29.48 -13.67 36.15
N LEU A 11 29.70 -14.98 36.01
CA LEU A 11 28.86 -15.93 35.25
C LEU A 11 28.58 -17.21 36.09
N PRO A 12 27.54 -18.00 35.75
CA PRO A 12 26.83 -18.82 36.75
C PRO A 12 27.44 -20.21 37.07
N ARG A 13 27.07 -20.73 38.25
CA ARG A 13 27.44 -22.06 38.75
C ARG A 13 26.63 -23.19 38.08
N ARG A 14 27.17 -24.42 38.12
CA ARG A 14 26.56 -25.67 37.64
C ARG A 14 26.70 -26.80 38.68
N CYS A 15 25.95 -27.90 38.47
CA CYS A 15 26.12 -29.24 39.06
C CYS A 15 25.73 -29.37 40.57
N PRO A 16 25.49 -30.60 41.11
CA PRO A 16 25.98 -31.92 40.65
C PRO A 16 24.91 -33.01 40.35
N ARG A 17 25.38 -34.26 40.17
CA ARG A 17 24.63 -35.47 39.77
C ARG A 17 24.88 -36.64 40.73
N SER A 18 23.89 -37.53 40.86
CA SER A 18 23.93 -38.90 41.43
C SER A 18 22.91 -39.79 40.67
N GLY A 19 22.74 -41.11 40.87
CA GLY A 19 23.47 -42.08 41.71
C GLY A 19 22.66 -42.60 42.91
N ARG A 20 22.40 -43.90 43.09
CA ARG A 20 22.63 -45.10 42.23
C ARG A 20 21.60 -46.21 42.55
N GLU A 21 21.48 -47.20 41.66
CA GLU A 21 20.98 -48.58 41.91
C GLU A 21 19.51 -48.79 42.39
N GLY A 22 18.94 -50.01 42.29
CA GLY A 22 19.45 -51.21 41.62
C GLY A 22 18.60 -52.49 41.80
N SER A 23 18.91 -53.51 40.99
CA SER A 23 18.26 -54.85 40.92
C SER A 23 16.82 -54.88 40.37
N SER A 24 16.33 -55.89 39.63
CA SER A 24 17.01 -56.98 38.89
C SER A 24 16.10 -57.58 37.79
N ARG A 25 16.71 -58.16 36.72
CA ARG A 25 16.14 -59.15 35.76
C ARG A 25 14.91 -58.71 34.93
N ALA A 26 14.67 -59.18 33.70
CA ALA A 26 15.47 -59.92 32.72
C ALA A 26 15.13 -59.38 31.31
N GLY A 27 15.96 -59.64 30.30
CA GLY A 27 15.72 -59.17 28.93
C GLY A 27 15.17 -60.24 28.00
N TYR A 28 14.76 -59.85 26.79
CA TYR A 28 15.07 -60.54 25.53
C TYR A 28 14.90 -59.61 24.33
N SER A 29 15.41 -60.01 23.16
CA SER A 29 15.43 -59.25 21.91
C SER A 29 14.06 -59.15 21.22
N GLY A 30 13.78 -58.05 20.52
CA GLY A 30 12.63 -57.95 19.61
C GLY A 30 12.93 -58.52 18.21
N TRP A 31 11.90 -58.64 17.36
CA TRP A 31 11.92 -58.49 15.88
C TRP A 31 10.46 -58.47 15.36
N THR A 32 10.27 -58.10 14.09
CA THR A 32 9.00 -57.82 13.39
C THR A 32 8.00 -58.98 13.25
N MET A 33 6.69 -58.68 13.12
CA MET A 33 5.86 -59.26 12.04
C MET A 33 4.53 -58.56 11.74
N GLN A 34 4.01 -58.76 10.52
CA GLN A 34 2.58 -58.57 10.15
C GLN A 34 1.81 -59.91 10.28
N GLY A 35 0.49 -59.87 10.49
CA GLY A 35 -0.38 -61.06 10.51
C GLY A 35 -1.86 -60.71 10.32
N PHE A 36 -2.66 -61.58 9.72
CA PHE A 36 -3.98 -61.24 9.11
C PHE A 36 -5.09 -62.28 9.38
N ARG A 37 -6.37 -61.87 9.20
CA ARG A 37 -7.68 -62.61 9.08
C ARG A 37 -8.69 -62.31 10.22
N SER A 38 -10.03 -62.42 10.11
CA SER A 38 -11.08 -62.34 9.05
C SER A 38 -12.47 -62.60 9.75
N ARG A 39 -13.72 -62.27 9.35
CA ARG A 39 -14.49 -61.87 8.13
C ARG A 39 -15.69 -60.98 8.61
N GLY A 40 -16.64 -60.40 7.84
CA GLY A 40 -16.85 -60.23 6.40
C GLY A 40 -18.33 -60.44 5.93
N LYS A 41 -18.91 -59.46 5.19
CA LYS A 41 -20.31 -59.35 4.61
C LYS A 41 -21.42 -58.83 5.56
N GLY A 42 -22.40 -58.00 5.12
CA GLY A 42 -22.59 -57.25 3.85
C GLY A 42 -23.99 -56.60 3.65
N PHE A 43 -24.15 -55.80 2.57
CA PHE A 43 -25.39 -55.32 1.88
C PHE A 43 -26.27 -54.12 2.36
N ARG A 44 -26.09 -52.98 1.65
CA ARG A 44 -26.99 -52.01 0.92
C ARG A 44 -28.53 -51.81 1.21
N PRO A 45 -29.15 -50.69 0.75
CA PRO A 45 -30.38 -50.09 1.32
C PRO A 45 -31.64 -49.99 0.38
N SER A 46 -32.68 -49.23 0.81
CA SER A 46 -34.00 -48.89 0.16
C SER A 46 -35.16 -49.81 0.63
N PRO A 47 -36.49 -49.43 0.60
CA PRO A 47 -37.18 -48.55 -0.36
C PRO A 47 -38.30 -47.60 0.19
N LEU A 48 -39.13 -47.04 -0.72
CA LEU A 48 -40.26 -46.11 -0.51
C LEU A 48 -41.64 -46.80 -0.50
N ARG A 49 -42.57 -46.32 0.35
CA ARG A 49 -44.06 -46.17 0.19
C ARG A 49 -44.71 -45.89 1.58
N LYS A 50 -45.97 -45.46 1.78
CA LYS A 50 -46.96 -44.51 1.21
C LYS A 50 -48.34 -44.85 1.83
N ILE A 51 -49.19 -43.85 2.15
CA ILE A 51 -50.70 -43.88 2.19
C ILE A 51 -51.45 -44.19 3.54
N HIS A 52 -52.23 -43.17 4.00
CA HIS A 52 -53.56 -43.17 4.73
C HIS A 52 -53.70 -43.69 6.19
N ILE A 53 -54.73 -43.34 7.00
CA ILE A 53 -55.63 -42.14 7.16
C ILE A 53 -56.27 -42.17 8.58
N ASP A 54 -56.62 -40.99 9.15
CA ASP A 54 -57.69 -40.66 10.16
C ASP A 54 -57.24 -39.63 11.23
N GLY A 55 -58.10 -38.79 11.83
CA GLY A 55 -59.47 -38.42 11.41
C GLY A 55 -60.49 -38.00 12.50
N ASP A 56 -60.48 -36.75 13.01
CA ASP A 56 -61.72 -36.09 13.51
C ASP A 56 -61.66 -34.53 13.53
N ARG A 57 -62.73 -33.86 14.00
CA ARG A 57 -63.18 -32.50 13.63
C ARG A 57 -63.51 -31.57 14.81
N ARG A 58 -63.34 -30.24 14.58
CA ARG A 58 -64.28 -29.10 14.86
C ARG A 58 -63.55 -27.78 14.50
N HIS A 59 -63.98 -26.97 13.51
CA HIS A 59 -64.95 -25.85 13.57
C HIS A 59 -64.62 -24.79 14.65
N SER A 60 -64.58 -23.47 14.38
CA SER A 60 -65.27 -22.58 13.39
C SER A 60 -64.31 -21.83 12.43
N ARG A 61 -64.66 -21.51 11.15
CA ARG A 61 -65.44 -20.36 10.61
C ARG A 61 -64.97 -19.00 11.19
N LEU A 62 -64.47 -18.04 10.39
CA LEU A 62 -65.18 -17.32 9.29
C LEU A 62 -64.43 -17.25 7.92
N ARG A 63 -65.04 -16.57 6.94
CA ARG A 63 -64.70 -16.35 5.50
C ARG A 63 -65.29 -14.96 5.07
N PRO A 64 -65.08 -14.38 3.85
CA PRO A 64 -64.63 -14.97 2.56
C PRO A 64 -63.49 -14.16 1.84
N ALA A 65 -62.73 -14.72 0.87
CA ALA A 65 -62.83 -14.57 -0.61
C ALA A 65 -62.41 -13.18 -1.20
N THR A 66 -61.81 -13.02 -2.40
CA THR A 66 -61.32 -13.96 -3.44
C THR A 66 -60.37 -13.28 -4.46
N HIS A 67 -59.48 -14.08 -5.08
CA HIS A 67 -58.79 -13.83 -6.37
C HIS A 67 -57.79 -12.64 -6.44
N GLY A 68 -56.78 -12.66 -7.31
CA GLY A 68 -56.28 -13.74 -8.17
C GLY A 68 -55.40 -13.21 -9.34
N GLN A 69 -54.56 -14.08 -9.93
CA GLN A 69 -53.67 -13.79 -11.09
C GLN A 69 -52.59 -12.71 -10.85
N ALA A 70 -51.53 -12.56 -11.66
CA ALA A 70 -50.76 -13.54 -12.45
C ALA A 70 -49.34 -13.00 -12.70
N ARG A 71 -48.39 -13.85 -13.13
CA ARG A 71 -47.06 -13.42 -13.57
C ARG A 71 -47.14 -12.50 -14.80
N ARG A 72 -46.39 -11.39 -14.83
CA ARG A 72 -45.88 -10.79 -16.07
C ARG A 72 -44.57 -10.02 -15.85
N ARG A 73 -43.76 -9.94 -16.92
CA ARG A 73 -42.56 -9.11 -17.01
C ARG A 73 -42.92 -7.74 -17.57
N GLN A 74 -42.33 -6.68 -17.04
CA GLN A 74 -42.02 -5.42 -17.73
C GLN A 74 -40.65 -4.97 -17.19
N ALA A 75 -39.60 -4.70 -17.98
CA ALA A 75 -39.45 -3.91 -19.21
C ALA A 75 -39.28 -2.41 -18.91
N TYR A 76 -38.05 -1.91 -19.14
CA TYR A 76 -37.68 -0.49 -19.07
C TYR A 76 -38.42 0.33 -20.13
N LEU A 77 -38.88 1.52 -19.75
CA LEU A 77 -39.10 2.67 -20.64
C LEU A 77 -38.65 3.98 -19.93
N PRO A 78 -38.28 5.04 -20.68
CA PRO A 78 -37.38 6.08 -20.18
C PRO A 78 -38.06 7.29 -19.54
N SER A 79 -37.24 8.12 -18.89
CA SER A 79 -37.60 9.34 -18.16
C SER A 79 -38.20 10.45 -19.03
N GLY A 80 -39.34 11.00 -18.61
CA GLY A 80 -39.93 12.24 -19.17
C GLY A 80 -40.40 13.20 -18.07
N GLN A 81 -39.71 14.34 -17.95
CA GLN A 81 -40.09 15.60 -17.28
C GLN A 81 -41.04 15.59 -16.06
N MET A 82 -40.54 16.08 -14.92
CA MET A 82 -41.25 17.12 -14.15
C MET A 82 -40.26 18.11 -13.52
N ARG A 83 -40.71 19.33 -13.21
CA ARG A 83 -39.85 20.44 -12.74
C ARG A 83 -40.58 21.24 -11.65
N ARG A 84 -39.78 21.89 -10.78
CA ARG A 84 -40.12 22.84 -9.68
C ARG A 84 -40.41 22.21 -8.32
N LEU A 85 -39.72 22.71 -7.28
CA LEU A 85 -40.29 23.65 -6.30
C LEU A 85 -39.15 24.38 -5.55
N PHE A 86 -39.32 25.69 -5.35
CA PHE A 86 -38.45 26.63 -4.58
C PHE A 86 -36.96 26.76 -4.99
N GLY A 87 -36.27 27.90 -4.80
CA GLY A 87 -36.77 29.24 -4.44
C GLY A 87 -35.72 30.09 -3.71
N LEU A 88 -35.03 30.99 -4.42
CA LEU A 88 -34.14 32.02 -3.84
C LEU A 88 -34.29 33.35 -4.62
N PRO A 89 -34.05 34.52 -3.98
CA PRO A 89 -34.54 35.82 -4.46
C PRO A 89 -33.60 36.55 -5.44
N GLU A 90 -34.15 37.55 -6.11
CA GLU A 90 -33.47 38.46 -7.04
C GLU A 90 -32.77 39.62 -6.33
N ASN A 91 -31.74 40.18 -6.99
CA ASN A 91 -31.62 41.64 -7.10
C ASN A 91 -30.90 42.02 -8.41
N LEU A 92 -31.25 43.18 -8.95
CA LEU A 92 -31.02 43.66 -10.33
C LEU A 92 -30.19 44.98 -10.30
N PRO A 93 -29.96 45.71 -11.43
CA PRO A 93 -29.91 45.38 -12.87
C PRO A 93 -28.62 45.85 -13.60
N GLY A 94 -28.43 45.55 -14.89
CA GLY A 94 -27.36 46.16 -15.71
C GLY A 94 -27.42 45.91 -17.23
N LYS A 95 -28.03 46.83 -17.98
CA LYS A 95 -28.14 46.95 -19.48
C LYS A 95 -26.88 46.45 -20.24
N GLY A 96 -26.94 45.85 -21.44
CA GLY A 96 -27.95 45.81 -22.51
C GLY A 96 -27.46 45.01 -23.75
N PRO A 97 -28.17 44.99 -24.90
CA PRO A 97 -28.21 43.78 -25.76
C PRO A 97 -27.82 43.94 -27.25
N ARG A 98 -27.64 42.81 -27.97
CA ARG A 98 -28.33 42.50 -29.26
C ARG A 98 -28.06 41.10 -29.88
N ALA A 99 -29.17 40.40 -30.22
CA ALA A 99 -29.39 39.49 -31.37
C ALA A 99 -28.58 38.16 -31.45
N VAL A 100 -28.99 37.10 -32.18
CA VAL A 100 -30.04 36.90 -33.22
C VAL A 100 -30.98 35.70 -32.88
N GLN A 101 -32.09 35.50 -33.61
CA GLN A 101 -33.22 34.58 -33.31
C GLN A 101 -33.12 33.15 -33.86
N GLU A 102 -33.94 32.24 -33.29
CA GLU A 102 -34.27 30.88 -33.77
C GLU A 102 -35.25 30.83 -34.99
N ARG A 103 -35.44 29.60 -35.53
CA ARG A 103 -36.69 28.93 -36.08
C ARG A 103 -36.58 28.45 -37.55
N LYS A 104 -37.28 27.38 -38.04
CA LYS A 104 -38.44 26.59 -37.53
C LYS A 104 -38.59 25.22 -38.26
N GLY A 105 -39.31 24.24 -37.66
CA GLY A 105 -39.94 23.07 -38.34
C GLY A 105 -39.11 21.77 -38.37
N ARG A 106 -39.58 20.52 -38.13
CA ARG A 106 -40.87 19.76 -38.28
C ARG A 106 -41.30 19.50 -39.74
N ILE A 107 -41.75 18.31 -40.17
CA ILE A 107 -41.94 16.94 -39.61
C ILE A 107 -42.03 15.93 -40.79
N SER A 108 -41.54 14.67 -40.66
CA SER A 108 -42.22 13.43 -41.16
C SER A 108 -41.41 12.12 -40.93
N ASP A 109 -42.14 11.01 -40.90
CA ASP A 109 -41.80 9.56 -40.78
C ASP A 109 -42.87 8.83 -41.69
N PRO A 110 -42.83 7.54 -42.11
CA PRO A 110 -42.09 6.41 -41.53
C PRO A 110 -41.55 5.30 -42.50
N ASN A 111 -41.05 4.22 -41.88
CA ASN A 111 -40.94 2.83 -42.38
C ASN A 111 -39.90 2.48 -43.47
N ARG A 112 -38.94 1.61 -43.10
CA ARG A 112 -38.99 0.17 -43.49
C ARG A 112 -38.02 -0.70 -42.66
N ARG A 113 -38.36 -1.99 -42.53
CA ARG A 113 -37.46 -3.06 -42.03
C ARG A 113 -36.80 -3.77 -43.21
N HIS A 114 -35.53 -4.16 -43.10
CA HIS A 114 -35.10 -5.57 -42.98
C HIS A 114 -33.58 -5.76 -43.15
N SER A 115 -33.08 -6.85 -42.60
CA SER A 115 -31.73 -7.41 -42.76
C SER A 115 -31.54 -8.12 -44.11
N LEU A 116 -30.30 -8.22 -44.62
CA LEU A 116 -29.57 -9.48 -44.88
C LEU A 116 -28.18 -9.25 -45.51
N HIS A 117 -27.40 -10.34 -45.66
CA HIS A 117 -26.01 -10.39 -46.15
C HIS A 117 -25.81 -9.85 -47.58
N HIS A 118 -24.63 -9.26 -47.83
CA HIS A 118 -23.74 -9.61 -48.96
C HIS A 118 -22.29 -9.35 -48.49
N LEU A 119 -21.33 -10.28 -48.52
CA LEU A 119 -20.72 -11.09 -49.61
C LEU A 119 -19.46 -10.40 -50.17
N LEU A 120 -18.29 -11.07 -50.09
CA LEU A 120 -17.02 -10.56 -50.61
C LEU A 120 -17.00 -10.56 -52.14
N LEU A 121 -16.43 -9.49 -52.73
CA LEU A 121 -15.89 -9.48 -54.09
C LEU A 121 -14.54 -8.76 -54.08
N LEU A 122 -13.48 -9.48 -54.45
CA LEU A 122 -12.15 -8.94 -54.73
C LEU A 122 -11.93 -8.92 -56.25
N PRO A 123 -11.56 -7.77 -56.85
CA PRO A 123 -10.97 -7.74 -58.18
C PRO A 123 -9.46 -8.03 -58.12
N ARG A 124 -9.02 -9.03 -58.88
CA ARG A 124 -7.76 -8.93 -59.66
C ARG A 124 -8.12 -8.13 -60.94
N ASP A 125 -7.23 -7.44 -61.66
CA ASP A 125 -5.79 -7.69 -61.84
C ASP A 125 -5.02 -6.41 -62.30
N MET A 126 -3.74 -6.59 -62.63
CA MET A 126 -2.69 -5.60 -63.00
C MET A 126 -3.05 -4.50 -64.04
N SER A 127 -2.43 -3.32 -63.89
CA SER A 127 -1.37 -2.87 -64.84
C SER A 127 -0.63 -1.58 -64.44
N ARG A 128 0.71 -1.64 -64.51
CA ARG A 128 1.74 -0.58 -64.66
C ARG A 128 1.61 0.75 -63.86
N PRO A 129 2.57 1.08 -62.96
CA PRO A 129 2.79 2.48 -62.57
C PRO A 129 3.37 3.29 -63.74
N ARG A 130 3.21 4.62 -63.71
CA ARG A 130 3.95 5.57 -64.57
C ARG A 130 5.06 6.21 -63.75
N ASP A 131 6.17 6.50 -64.39
CA ASP A 131 7.24 7.31 -63.81
C ASP A 131 6.76 8.73 -63.50
N LEU A 132 7.18 9.26 -62.35
CA LEU A 132 7.08 10.66 -61.97
C LEU A 132 8.38 11.02 -61.24
N ASP A 133 8.99 12.13 -61.65
CA ASP A 133 10.34 12.49 -61.25
C ASP A 133 10.56 12.61 -59.74
N ARG A 134 11.64 11.97 -59.27
CA ARG A 134 12.28 12.26 -57.99
C ARG A 134 13.62 12.95 -58.23
N GLN A 135 13.59 14.25 -58.51
CA GLN A 135 14.74 15.12 -58.36
C GLN A 135 14.44 16.20 -57.31
N GLY A 136 15.33 16.32 -56.32
CA GLY A 136 15.19 17.25 -55.19
C GLY A 136 15.32 16.55 -53.83
N PHE A 137 16.21 17.09 -52.98
CA PHE A 137 16.39 16.73 -51.57
C PHE A 137 16.90 15.31 -51.23
N LEU A 138 18.08 14.99 -51.76
CA LEU A 138 19.09 14.23 -51.02
C LEU A 138 20.32 15.12 -50.81
N ALA A 139 20.58 15.58 -49.57
CA ALA A 139 21.86 16.12 -49.09
C ALA A 139 21.81 16.65 -47.63
N GLN A 140 21.48 15.81 -46.63
CA GLN A 140 22.00 15.99 -45.26
C GLN A 140 22.44 14.62 -44.73
N GLY A 141 23.57 14.59 -44.02
CA GLY A 141 24.39 13.39 -43.90
C GLY A 141 23.73 12.23 -43.15
N GLU A 142 23.72 11.06 -43.80
CA GLU A 142 23.48 9.78 -43.15
C GLU A 142 24.72 9.35 -42.35
N GLY A 143 24.90 9.96 -41.17
CA GLY A 143 25.63 9.26 -40.11
C GLY A 143 24.87 8.00 -39.72
N GLU A 144 25.57 6.88 -39.51
CA GLU A 144 24.94 5.59 -39.20
C GLU A 144 24.01 5.72 -37.99
N LYS A 145 22.70 5.70 -38.25
CA LYS A 145 21.70 5.51 -37.20
C LYS A 145 21.76 4.05 -36.77
N THR A 146 22.60 3.76 -35.78
CA THR A 146 22.61 2.49 -35.05
C THR A 146 21.17 2.18 -34.65
N ALA A 147 20.59 1.16 -35.29
CA ALA A 147 19.17 0.91 -35.20
C ALA A 147 18.81 0.35 -33.82
N MET A 148 18.51 1.23 -32.86
CA MET A 148 17.95 0.89 -31.55
C MET A 148 16.52 0.37 -31.72
N SER A 149 16.43 -0.87 -32.23
CA SER A 149 15.19 -1.57 -32.60
C SER A 149 14.30 -1.89 -31.39
N GLN A 150 14.86 -1.84 -30.18
CA GLN A 150 14.14 -2.00 -28.93
C GLN A 150 14.74 -1.09 -27.84
N MET A 151 13.86 -0.44 -27.09
CA MET A 151 14.21 0.38 -25.93
C MET A 151 14.49 -0.53 -24.72
N ASP A 152 15.63 -1.22 -24.73
CA ASP A 152 16.05 -2.04 -23.58
C ASP A 152 16.55 -1.17 -22.43
N TRP A 153 15.93 -1.37 -21.28
CA TRP A 153 16.24 -0.71 -20.02
C TRP A 153 17.41 -1.37 -19.31
N SER A 154 17.68 -2.65 -19.60
CA SER A 154 18.45 -3.53 -18.72
C SER A 154 19.91 -3.09 -18.53
N ALA A 155 20.52 -2.45 -19.52
CA ALA A 155 21.88 -1.91 -19.44
C ALA A 155 21.95 -0.64 -18.56
N SER A 156 20.86 0.13 -18.48
CA SER A 156 20.81 1.42 -17.79
C SER A 156 20.33 1.35 -16.33
N LEU A 157 20.00 0.15 -15.83
CA LEU A 157 19.50 -0.03 -14.46
C LEU A 157 20.61 0.15 -13.42
N ASP A 158 20.41 1.05 -12.46
CA ASP A 158 21.41 1.31 -11.43
C ASP A 158 21.44 0.25 -10.33
N PHE A 159 22.25 -0.78 -10.55
CA PHE A 159 22.61 -1.79 -9.56
C PHE A 159 23.76 -1.37 -8.62
N GLY A 160 24.14 -0.09 -8.56
CA GLY A 160 25.13 0.45 -7.62
C GLY A 160 26.59 0.14 -8.00
N SER A 161 27.44 -0.01 -6.98
CA SER A 161 28.84 -0.48 -7.08
C SER A 161 29.00 -1.82 -6.35
N GLY A 162 30.13 -2.52 -6.55
CA GLY A 162 30.42 -3.77 -5.82
C GLY A 162 30.38 -3.61 -4.30
N ASP A 163 30.91 -2.50 -3.78
CA ASP A 163 30.96 -2.18 -2.35
C ASP A 163 29.58 -1.94 -1.72
N SER A 164 28.55 -1.70 -2.55
CA SER A 164 27.15 -1.59 -2.10
C SER A 164 26.57 -2.92 -1.60
N TYR A 165 27.27 -4.05 -1.82
CA TYR A 165 26.77 -5.40 -1.55
C TYR A 165 27.51 -6.15 -0.46
N ARG A 166 26.79 -7.03 0.23
CA ARG A 166 27.33 -8.13 1.03
C ARG A 166 27.12 -9.47 0.30
N LYS A 167 28.07 -10.39 0.41
CA LYS A 167 27.91 -11.76 -0.13
C LYS A 167 26.97 -12.56 0.78
N LEU A 168 26.08 -13.35 0.19
CA LEU A 168 25.20 -14.26 0.92
C LEU A 168 25.86 -15.63 1.09
N PRO A 169 25.58 -16.37 2.19
CA PRO A 169 26.10 -17.73 2.44
C PRO A 169 25.40 -18.82 1.60
N ILE A 170 24.92 -18.46 0.41
CA ILE A 170 24.20 -19.33 -0.52
C ILE A 170 25.20 -19.95 -1.50
N PRO A 171 25.13 -21.26 -1.81
CA PRO A 171 26.04 -21.92 -2.76
C PRO A 171 26.10 -21.21 -4.12
N ALA A 172 27.32 -20.98 -4.61
CA ALA A 172 27.53 -20.32 -5.91
C ALA A 172 26.94 -21.15 -7.08
N PRO A 173 26.48 -20.50 -8.17
CA PRO A 173 26.02 -21.17 -9.38
C PRO A 173 27.07 -22.15 -9.93
N LYS A 174 26.60 -23.26 -10.50
CA LYS A 174 27.48 -24.30 -11.06
C LYS A 174 27.50 -24.19 -12.57
N ARG A 175 28.67 -24.04 -13.20
CA ARG A 175 28.76 -24.06 -14.66
C ARG A 175 28.35 -25.43 -15.22
N ARG A 176 27.59 -25.42 -16.32
CA ARG A 176 26.98 -26.57 -17.00
C ARG A 176 26.98 -26.30 -18.50
N GLY A 177 28.04 -26.78 -19.18
CA GLY A 177 28.32 -26.40 -20.55
C GLY A 177 28.71 -24.92 -20.64
N ASP A 178 28.10 -24.22 -21.60
CA ASP A 178 28.17 -22.77 -21.78
C ASP A 178 27.54 -21.98 -20.62
N ARG A 179 26.48 -22.52 -19.99
CA ARG A 179 25.63 -21.78 -19.04
C ARG A 179 26.02 -21.92 -17.57
N LEU A 180 25.56 -20.97 -16.76
CA LEU A 180 25.54 -21.09 -15.30
C LEU A 180 24.18 -21.65 -14.82
N LEU A 181 24.21 -22.74 -14.06
CA LEU A 181 23.04 -23.32 -13.41
C LEU A 181 22.76 -22.63 -12.08
N ILE A 182 21.59 -21.99 -12.01
CA ILE A 182 20.96 -21.43 -10.81
C ILE A 182 20.05 -22.48 -10.18
N ASP A 183 20.23 -22.75 -8.90
CA ASP A 183 19.32 -23.63 -8.15
C ASP A 183 18.04 -22.87 -7.76
N SER A 184 16.88 -23.51 -7.92
CA SER A 184 15.58 -22.97 -7.51
C SER A 184 15.45 -22.81 -5.98
N GLU A 185 16.08 -23.68 -5.18
CA GLU A 185 16.06 -23.52 -3.72
C GLU A 185 16.82 -22.26 -3.29
N ASN A 186 17.89 -21.92 -4.00
CA ASN A 186 18.68 -20.71 -3.77
C ASN A 186 17.93 -19.42 -4.17
N LEU A 187 17.04 -19.48 -5.17
CA LEU A 187 16.12 -18.36 -5.49
C LEU A 187 15.10 -18.12 -4.36
N ALA A 188 14.55 -19.19 -3.79
CA ALA A 188 13.67 -19.09 -2.64
C ALA A 188 14.40 -18.50 -1.41
N GLU A 189 15.62 -18.95 -1.13
CA GLU A 189 16.43 -18.43 -0.02
C GLU A 189 16.86 -16.96 -0.21
N LEU A 190 17.18 -16.54 -1.45
CA LEU A 190 17.42 -15.13 -1.76
C LEU A 190 16.18 -14.28 -1.46
N SER A 191 15.01 -14.70 -1.96
CA SER A 191 13.74 -14.00 -1.73
C SER A 191 13.38 -13.94 -0.25
N ARG A 192 13.50 -15.07 0.46
CA ARG A 192 13.27 -15.16 1.91
C ARG A 192 14.18 -14.22 2.69
N THR A 193 15.47 -14.15 2.32
CA THR A 193 16.43 -13.21 2.91
C THR A 193 16.03 -11.77 2.65
N ALA A 194 15.76 -11.41 1.38
CA ALA A 194 15.46 -10.03 1.00
C ALA A 194 14.20 -9.49 1.72
N PHE A 195 13.11 -10.26 1.73
CA PHE A 195 11.89 -9.87 2.46
C PHE A 195 12.05 -9.90 3.99
N SER A 196 12.95 -10.75 4.52
CA SER A 196 13.31 -10.76 5.94
C SER A 196 14.18 -9.57 6.38
N GLU A 197 14.87 -8.88 5.45
CA GLU A 197 15.68 -7.70 5.78
C GLU A 197 14.91 -6.40 5.54
N ILE A 198 14.26 -6.22 4.38
CA ILE A 198 13.56 -4.96 4.07
C ILE A 198 12.31 -4.72 4.94
N ALA A 199 11.82 -5.73 5.66
CA ALA A 199 10.76 -5.54 6.65
C ALA A 199 11.23 -4.83 7.93
N PHE A 200 12.55 -4.78 8.17
CA PHE A 200 13.16 -4.34 9.43
C PHE A 200 14.23 -3.24 9.25
N LYS A 201 14.95 -3.24 8.12
CA LYS A 201 16.09 -2.36 7.87
C LYS A 201 15.91 -1.54 6.59
N TYR A 202 16.67 -0.45 6.48
CA TYR A 202 16.66 0.47 5.34
C TYR A 202 17.99 0.47 4.59
N PRO A 203 18.00 0.81 3.29
CA PRO A 203 19.22 1.22 2.59
C PRO A 203 19.79 2.50 3.24
N LEU A 204 21.11 2.57 3.38
CA LEU A 204 21.83 3.67 4.06
C LEU A 204 21.35 5.08 3.65
N GLY A 205 21.34 5.37 2.35
CA GLY A 205 21.00 6.69 1.82
C GLY A 205 19.59 7.20 2.16
N HIS A 206 18.63 6.31 2.46
CA HIS A 206 17.30 6.72 2.92
C HIS A 206 17.34 7.27 4.35
N LEU A 207 18.19 6.71 5.21
CA LEU A 207 18.40 7.21 6.57
C LEU A 207 19.25 8.47 6.59
N GLU A 208 20.23 8.60 5.69
CA GLU A 208 21.02 9.83 5.52
C GLU A 208 20.14 11.02 5.11
N LEU A 209 19.26 10.84 4.12
CA LEU A 209 18.27 11.86 3.72
C LEU A 209 17.27 12.18 4.86
N LEU A 210 16.82 11.18 5.61
CA LEU A 210 15.91 11.39 6.74
C LEU A 210 16.58 12.11 7.93
N ALA A 211 17.87 11.84 8.17
CA ALA A 211 18.66 12.48 9.22
C ALA A 211 18.98 13.95 8.90
N ALA A 212 19.13 14.31 7.61
CA ALA A 212 19.38 15.69 7.19
C ALA A 212 18.30 16.68 7.69
N ILE A 213 17.04 16.23 7.80
CA ILE A 213 15.92 17.03 8.35
C ILE A 213 16.20 17.48 9.79
N LEU A 214 16.91 16.68 10.59
CA LEU A 214 17.24 17.04 11.98
C LEU A 214 18.18 18.25 12.05
N THR A 215 19.11 18.33 11.09
CA THR A 215 20.12 19.39 10.99
C THR A 215 19.67 20.61 10.18
N ASP A 216 18.71 20.48 9.26
CA ASP A 216 18.25 21.61 8.43
C ASP A 216 17.63 22.74 9.28
N GLU A 217 17.98 23.99 8.98
CA GLU A 217 17.48 25.18 9.66
C GLU A 217 16.04 25.54 9.20
N ALA A 218 15.63 25.12 8.00
CA ALA A 218 14.28 25.35 7.49
C ALA A 218 13.24 24.31 7.99
N ALA A 219 13.69 23.14 8.48
CA ALA A 219 12.82 22.11 9.04
C ALA A 219 12.15 22.54 10.36
N THR A 220 10.81 22.46 10.41
CA THR A 220 10.08 22.88 11.62
C THR A 220 10.33 21.92 12.80
N GLY A 221 10.13 22.39 14.04
CA GLY A 221 10.24 21.52 15.22
C GLY A 221 9.31 20.28 15.17
N LYS A 222 8.18 20.36 14.47
CA LYS A 222 7.30 19.21 14.21
C LYS A 222 7.91 18.25 13.18
N GLU A 223 8.56 18.76 12.14
CA GLU A 223 9.27 17.91 11.15
C GLU A 223 10.47 17.18 11.77
N LYS A 224 11.26 17.88 12.60
CA LYS A 224 12.39 17.27 13.33
C LYS A 224 11.92 16.18 14.28
N PHE A 225 10.81 16.41 15.01
CA PHE A 225 10.18 15.39 15.84
C PHE A 225 9.70 14.16 15.05
N VAL A 226 9.12 14.38 13.85
CA VAL A 226 8.69 13.28 12.95
C VAL A 226 9.88 12.50 12.40
N ALA A 227 10.91 13.19 11.90
CA ALA A 227 12.13 12.57 11.39
C ALA A 227 12.86 11.75 12.48
N GLU A 228 13.03 12.32 13.67
CA GLU A 228 13.66 11.60 14.79
C GLU A 228 12.81 10.38 15.20
N THR A 229 11.48 10.52 15.27
CA THR A 229 10.59 9.39 15.58
C THR A 229 10.70 8.28 14.53
N LEU A 230 10.85 8.61 13.25
CA LEU A 230 11.04 7.64 12.16
C LEU A 230 12.43 6.95 12.21
N ILE A 231 13.50 7.67 12.58
CA ILE A 231 14.85 7.11 12.76
C ILE A 231 14.89 6.23 14.03
N ARG A 232 14.29 6.66 15.14
CA ARG A 232 14.13 5.84 16.35
C ARG A 232 13.32 4.57 16.04
N ASN A 233 12.25 4.68 15.27
CA ASN A 233 11.50 3.53 14.77
C ASN A 233 12.35 2.59 13.88
N ALA A 234 13.26 3.12 13.07
CA ALA A 234 14.21 2.34 12.29
C ALA A 234 15.19 1.56 13.18
N ALA A 235 15.72 2.19 14.23
CA ALA A 235 16.62 1.53 15.19
C ALA A 235 15.92 0.36 15.91
N ILE A 236 14.66 0.55 16.32
CA ILE A 236 13.84 -0.52 16.93
C ILE A 236 13.56 -1.63 15.93
N ALA A 237 13.32 -1.30 14.66
CA ALA A 237 13.09 -2.30 13.64
C ALA A 237 14.35 -3.12 13.33
N ALA A 238 15.54 -2.50 13.37
CA ALA A 238 16.82 -3.20 13.19
C ALA A 238 17.08 -4.30 14.24
N GLU A 239 16.47 -4.22 15.44
CA GLU A 239 16.47 -5.28 16.47
C GLU A 239 15.82 -6.60 15.97
N GLY A 240 15.09 -6.57 14.85
CA GLY A 240 14.63 -7.77 14.13
C GLY A 240 13.38 -8.45 14.68
N VAL A 241 12.73 -7.85 15.70
CA VAL A 241 11.52 -8.36 16.36
C VAL A 241 10.25 -7.66 15.88
N LEU A 242 10.28 -6.33 15.76
CA LEU A 242 9.13 -5.52 15.36
C LEU A 242 9.38 -4.94 13.95
N PRO A 243 8.65 -5.35 12.89
CA PRO A 243 8.86 -4.80 11.55
C PRO A 243 8.53 -3.30 11.52
N MET A 244 9.28 -2.52 10.74
CA MET A 244 9.26 -1.04 10.80
C MET A 244 7.87 -0.39 10.65
N CYS A 245 6.96 -1.07 9.94
CA CYS A 245 5.61 -0.60 9.64
C CYS A 245 4.63 -1.77 9.75
N GLN A 246 3.46 -1.54 10.36
CA GLN A 246 2.40 -2.55 10.51
C GLN A 246 1.79 -2.96 9.16
N ASP A 247 1.88 -2.09 8.16
CA ASP A 247 1.60 -2.43 6.77
C ASP A 247 2.87 -2.95 6.11
N THR A 248 3.15 -4.25 6.28
CA THR A 248 4.31 -4.93 5.68
C THR A 248 4.27 -5.00 4.15
N GLY A 249 3.10 -4.72 3.54
CA GLY A 249 2.95 -4.40 2.13
C GLY A 249 2.74 -5.59 1.19
N THR A 250 2.61 -5.30 -0.10
CA THR A 250 2.65 -6.29 -1.19
C THR A 250 4.09 -6.56 -1.57
N ALA A 251 4.43 -7.85 -1.70
CA ALA A 251 5.74 -8.29 -2.16
C ALA A 251 5.87 -8.08 -3.68
N LEU A 252 6.89 -7.32 -4.09
CA LEU A 252 7.24 -7.07 -5.49
C LEU A 252 8.64 -7.61 -5.76
N VAL A 253 8.81 -8.34 -6.86
CA VAL A 253 10.09 -8.84 -7.36
C VAL A 253 10.21 -8.50 -8.84
N TYR A 254 11.17 -7.65 -9.18
CA TYR A 254 11.57 -7.40 -10.57
C TYR A 254 12.89 -8.10 -10.81
N GLY A 255 12.95 -8.97 -11.82
CA GLY A 255 14.12 -9.81 -12.12
C GLY A 255 14.56 -9.69 -13.57
N TRP A 256 15.87 -9.59 -13.79
CA TRP A 256 16.50 -9.56 -15.10
C TRP A 256 17.46 -10.74 -15.21
N LYS A 257 17.02 -11.79 -15.90
CA LYS A 257 17.67 -13.09 -16.05
C LYS A 257 18.53 -13.10 -17.31
N GLY A 258 19.85 -13.18 -17.13
CA GLY A 258 20.81 -13.32 -18.21
C GLY A 258 20.57 -14.56 -19.09
N ALA A 259 20.72 -14.41 -20.40
CA ALA A 259 20.54 -15.47 -21.40
C ALA A 259 21.53 -16.64 -21.24
N ASP A 260 22.70 -16.39 -20.63
CA ASP A 260 23.74 -17.39 -20.35
C ASP A 260 23.46 -18.17 -19.05
N LEU A 261 22.29 -17.94 -18.43
CA LEU A 261 21.81 -18.69 -17.28
C LEU A 261 20.84 -19.80 -17.69
N THR A 262 20.76 -20.81 -16.83
CA THR A 262 19.61 -21.72 -16.74
C THR A 262 19.25 -21.89 -15.28
N THR A 263 17.97 -22.10 -14.98
CA THR A 263 17.56 -22.65 -13.68
C THR A 263 17.55 -24.19 -13.74
N SER A 264 17.30 -24.84 -12.60
CA SER A 264 17.07 -26.30 -12.52
C SER A 264 16.02 -26.77 -13.54
N PRO A 265 16.12 -28.00 -14.08
CA PRO A 265 15.10 -28.57 -14.96
C PRO A 265 13.70 -28.49 -14.32
N ASP A 266 12.71 -28.16 -15.14
CA ASP A 266 11.29 -28.02 -14.76
C ASP A 266 11.00 -27.01 -13.62
N ALA A 267 11.97 -26.16 -13.26
CA ALA A 267 11.79 -25.16 -12.22
C ALA A 267 11.03 -23.92 -12.71
N ASP A 268 10.05 -23.50 -11.90
CA ASP A 268 9.43 -22.18 -11.99
C ASP A 268 10.15 -21.20 -11.04
N ASP A 269 10.97 -20.33 -11.62
CA ASP A 269 11.67 -19.24 -10.93
C ASP A 269 10.70 -18.37 -10.09
N ALA A 270 9.49 -18.10 -10.59
CA ALA A 270 8.50 -17.27 -9.89
C ALA A 270 7.86 -18.02 -8.72
N ALA A 271 7.55 -19.31 -8.87
CA ALA A 271 7.09 -20.14 -7.75
C ALA A 271 8.15 -20.24 -6.63
N ALA A 272 9.43 -20.37 -6.99
CA ALA A 272 10.53 -20.35 -6.02
C ALA A 272 10.63 -19.01 -5.27
N LEU A 273 10.60 -17.90 -6.00
CA LEU A 273 10.62 -16.55 -5.42
C LEU A 273 9.39 -16.29 -4.52
N ALA A 274 8.19 -16.76 -4.94
CA ALA A 274 6.95 -16.67 -4.16
C ALA A 274 6.98 -17.53 -2.88
N LYS A 275 7.57 -18.73 -2.92
CA LYS A 275 7.82 -19.54 -1.72
C LYS A 275 8.67 -18.75 -0.71
N GLY A 276 9.75 -18.12 -1.17
CA GLY A 276 10.60 -17.28 -0.30
C GLY A 276 9.85 -16.11 0.34
N VAL A 277 8.90 -15.49 -0.38
CA VAL A 277 7.98 -14.48 0.19
C VAL A 277 7.16 -15.09 1.32
N SER A 278 6.44 -16.19 1.07
CA SER A 278 5.56 -16.81 2.08
C SER A 278 6.34 -17.27 3.33
N ASP A 279 7.52 -17.86 3.13
CA ASP A 279 8.42 -18.26 4.21
C ASP A 279 8.84 -17.06 5.08
N ALA A 280 9.27 -15.94 4.48
CA ALA A 280 9.61 -14.72 5.23
C ALA A 280 8.41 -14.12 5.99
N TYR A 281 7.23 -14.05 5.35
CA TYR A 281 6.03 -13.49 5.99
C TYR A 281 5.48 -14.35 7.13
N ARG A 282 5.76 -15.66 7.10
CA ARG A 282 5.51 -16.59 8.21
C ARG A 282 6.56 -16.43 9.32
N GLU A 283 7.84 -16.54 8.99
CA GLU A 283 8.96 -16.60 9.95
C GLU A 283 9.22 -15.28 10.69
N LYS A 284 8.85 -14.14 10.08
CA LYS A 284 9.05 -12.80 10.65
C LYS A 284 7.77 -12.15 11.19
N PHE A 285 6.71 -12.92 11.41
CA PHE A 285 5.42 -12.45 11.94
C PHE A 285 4.80 -11.25 11.16
N LEU A 286 5.12 -11.15 9.87
CA LEU A 286 4.68 -10.02 9.02
C LEU A 286 3.16 -10.07 8.77
N ARG A 287 2.55 -8.92 8.52
CA ARG A 287 1.09 -8.83 8.33
C ARG A 287 0.68 -9.31 6.94
N LYS A 288 -0.09 -10.39 6.89
CA LYS A 288 -0.63 -10.96 5.66
C LYS A 288 -1.78 -10.06 5.18
N SER A 289 -1.48 -9.28 4.13
CA SER A 289 -2.25 -8.11 3.71
C SER A 289 -2.88 -8.25 2.33
N GLN A 290 -2.58 -9.32 1.59
CA GLN A 290 -3.27 -9.61 0.34
C GLN A 290 -4.68 -10.16 0.61
N ILE A 291 -5.61 -9.67 -0.21
CA ILE A 291 -7.02 -10.02 -0.21
C ILE A 291 -7.32 -10.58 -1.62
N GLY A 292 -7.88 -11.78 -1.69
CA GLY A 292 -8.25 -12.44 -2.94
C GLY A 292 -9.77 -12.53 -3.10
N PRO A 293 -10.31 -12.43 -4.33
CA PRO A 293 -11.74 -12.55 -4.58
C PRO A 293 -12.23 -14.01 -4.41
N GLU A 294 -13.32 -14.20 -3.67
CA GLU A 294 -14.17 -15.40 -3.75
C GLU A 294 -15.33 -15.20 -4.75
N SER A 295 -15.72 -13.95 -5.03
CA SER A 295 -16.69 -13.59 -6.08
C SER A 295 -16.33 -12.22 -6.72
N VAL A 296 -17.29 -11.59 -7.41
CA VAL A 296 -17.17 -10.19 -7.89
C VAL A 296 -17.30 -9.17 -6.74
N LEU A 297 -17.88 -9.57 -5.61
CA LEU A 297 -18.15 -8.71 -4.45
C LEU A 297 -17.63 -9.28 -3.11
N ASP A 298 -17.38 -10.59 -3.05
CA ASP A 298 -16.93 -11.29 -1.85
C ASP A 298 -15.41 -11.53 -1.92
N GLU A 299 -14.71 -11.24 -0.82
CA GLU A 299 -13.24 -11.25 -0.74
C GLU A 299 -12.73 -11.89 0.56
N LYS A 300 -11.47 -12.36 0.55
CA LYS A 300 -10.87 -13.09 1.67
C LYS A 300 -9.37 -12.93 1.76
N ASN A 301 -8.85 -12.83 2.98
CA ASN A 301 -7.41 -12.77 3.22
C ASN A 301 -6.73 -14.11 2.86
N THR A 302 -5.62 -14.05 2.12
CA THR A 302 -4.89 -15.24 1.63
C THR A 302 -4.04 -15.94 2.69
N ARG A 303 -3.83 -15.30 3.85
CA ARG A 303 -3.13 -15.81 5.05
C ARG A 303 -1.62 -16.05 4.91
N ASP A 304 -1.03 -15.79 3.75
CA ASP A 304 0.41 -15.93 3.46
C ASP A 304 1.05 -14.68 2.82
N ASN A 305 0.25 -13.67 2.46
CA ASN A 305 0.62 -12.49 1.68
C ASN A 305 1.02 -12.76 0.21
N LEU A 306 0.59 -13.88 -0.35
CA LEU A 306 0.57 -14.11 -1.80
C LEU A 306 -0.81 -13.72 -2.39
N PRO A 307 -0.92 -13.45 -3.70
CA PRO A 307 0.14 -13.44 -4.71
C PRO A 307 1.13 -12.27 -4.53
N ALA A 308 2.40 -12.54 -4.85
CA ALA A 308 3.41 -11.50 -5.05
C ALA A 308 3.41 -11.04 -6.52
N LEU A 309 3.81 -9.80 -6.80
CA LEU A 309 4.16 -9.40 -8.16
C LEU A 309 5.55 -9.93 -8.49
N ILE A 310 5.68 -10.72 -9.55
CA ILE A 310 6.96 -11.27 -9.99
C ILE A 310 7.11 -11.05 -11.51
N ASP A 311 7.89 -10.05 -11.89
CA ASP A 311 8.17 -9.65 -13.29
C ASP A 311 9.58 -10.08 -13.66
N LEU A 312 9.71 -11.17 -14.41
CA LEU A 312 10.99 -11.77 -14.81
C LEU A 312 11.23 -11.56 -16.31
N ARG A 313 12.35 -10.92 -16.65
CA ARG A 313 12.70 -10.51 -18.01
C ARG A 313 14.01 -11.14 -18.46
N ALA A 314 14.02 -11.67 -19.68
CA ALA A 314 15.25 -12.12 -20.33
C ALA A 314 16.10 -10.91 -20.74
N VAL A 315 17.41 -10.99 -20.48
CA VAL A 315 18.42 -9.97 -20.84
C VAL A 315 19.72 -10.65 -21.26
N SER A 316 20.66 -9.93 -21.87
CA SER A 316 21.96 -10.50 -22.26
C SER A 316 22.88 -10.79 -21.05
N GLY A 317 23.80 -11.75 -21.21
CA GLY A 317 24.90 -12.01 -20.28
C GLY A 317 24.63 -13.09 -19.21
N ALA A 318 25.57 -13.22 -18.28
CA ALA A 318 25.65 -14.30 -17.28
C ALA A 318 25.33 -13.86 -15.83
N GLN A 319 24.42 -12.89 -15.66
CA GLN A 319 23.98 -12.41 -14.34
C GLN A 319 22.46 -12.51 -14.18
N TYR A 320 21.99 -12.82 -12.97
CA TYR A 320 20.60 -12.61 -12.58
C TYR A 320 20.57 -11.44 -11.61
N ARG A 321 19.88 -10.37 -11.99
CA ARG A 321 19.76 -9.13 -11.20
C ARG A 321 18.32 -9.00 -10.69
N PHE A 322 18.14 -8.55 -9.45
CA PHE A 322 16.83 -8.45 -8.80
C PHE A 322 16.63 -7.14 -8.05
N LEU A 323 15.42 -6.61 -8.10
CA LEU A 323 14.90 -5.65 -7.13
C LEU A 323 13.76 -6.30 -6.36
N PHE A 324 13.98 -6.51 -5.07
CA PHE A 324 12.94 -6.87 -4.11
C PHE A 324 12.39 -5.60 -3.48
N ALA A 325 11.07 -5.44 -3.39
CA ALA A 325 10.44 -4.31 -2.73
C ALA A 325 9.14 -4.70 -2.01
N ALA A 326 8.83 -4.03 -0.90
CA ALA A 326 7.64 -4.28 -0.09
C ALA A 326 6.74 -3.03 -0.03
N LYS A 327 5.93 -2.83 -1.07
CA LYS A 327 5.11 -1.61 -1.25
C LYS A 327 3.92 -1.61 -0.29
N GLY A 328 3.86 -0.64 0.62
CA GLY A 328 2.69 -0.47 1.50
C GLY A 328 1.48 0.04 0.71
N GLY A 329 0.27 -0.47 0.98
CA GLY A 329 -0.94 -0.07 0.27
C GLY A 329 -1.23 1.44 0.38
N GLY A 330 -0.76 2.06 1.48
CA GLY A 330 -0.79 3.50 1.67
C GLY A 330 -0.04 4.30 0.60
N SER A 331 1.15 3.84 0.16
CA SER A 331 1.89 4.51 -0.93
C SER A 331 1.39 4.09 -2.31
N THR A 332 0.95 2.84 -2.50
CA THR A 332 0.27 2.40 -3.73
C THR A 332 -0.97 3.28 -4.03
N SER A 333 -1.75 3.64 -3.00
CA SER A 333 -2.91 4.55 -3.12
C SER A 333 -2.58 6.01 -3.49
N ARG A 334 -1.29 6.34 -3.61
CA ARG A 334 -0.77 7.67 -3.93
C ARG A 334 -0.09 7.72 -5.30
N THR A 335 -0.29 6.68 -6.10
CA THR A 335 0.06 6.67 -7.52
C THR A 335 -1.13 7.17 -8.36
N SER A 336 -0.85 8.05 -9.31
CA SER A 336 -1.79 8.59 -10.28
C SER A 336 -1.24 8.47 -11.70
N LEU A 337 -2.14 8.30 -12.66
CA LEU A 337 -1.85 8.15 -14.09
C LEU A 337 -2.92 8.90 -14.88
N THR A 338 -2.51 9.83 -15.74
CA THR A 338 -3.42 10.56 -16.64
C THR A 338 -2.89 10.60 -18.07
N MET A 339 -3.83 10.71 -19.02
CA MET A 339 -3.55 10.78 -20.46
C MET A 339 -3.67 12.23 -20.91
N GLU A 340 -2.55 12.94 -20.89
CA GLU A 340 -2.50 14.37 -21.18
C GLU A 340 -2.35 14.65 -22.67
N SER A 341 -2.64 15.90 -23.05
CA SER A 341 -2.42 16.40 -24.41
C SER A 341 -0.96 16.78 -24.64
N PRO A 342 -0.38 16.55 -25.83
CA PRO A 342 0.92 17.11 -26.23
C PRO A 342 1.05 18.63 -26.03
N ALA A 343 -0.05 19.37 -26.03
CA ALA A 343 -0.08 20.81 -25.74
C ALA A 343 0.35 21.19 -24.30
N MET A 344 0.47 20.21 -23.41
CA MET A 344 0.99 20.36 -22.04
C MET A 344 2.51 20.48 -21.97
N LEU A 345 3.23 20.28 -23.08
CA LEU A 345 4.69 20.43 -23.16
C LEU A 345 5.12 21.91 -23.20
N ARG A 346 4.70 22.66 -22.17
CA ARG A 346 5.08 24.03 -21.84
C ARG A 346 5.29 24.10 -20.34
N GLN A 347 6.34 24.81 -19.91
CA GLN A 347 6.76 24.89 -18.51
C GLN A 347 5.60 25.16 -17.54
N GLU A 348 4.94 26.31 -17.66
CA GLU A 348 3.86 26.78 -16.77
C GLU A 348 2.70 25.78 -16.67
N THR A 349 2.30 25.19 -17.81
CA THR A 349 1.20 24.22 -17.88
C THR A 349 1.55 22.93 -17.15
N LEU A 350 2.80 22.47 -17.25
CA LEU A 350 3.29 21.28 -16.55
C LEU A 350 3.50 21.56 -15.05
N GLU A 351 4.09 22.70 -14.67
CA GLU A 351 4.29 23.08 -13.26
C GLU A 351 2.96 23.21 -12.52
N THR A 352 1.95 23.85 -13.13
CA THR A 352 0.59 23.96 -12.57
C THR A 352 -0.05 22.58 -12.32
N LEU A 353 0.15 21.63 -13.24
CA LEU A 353 -0.35 20.27 -13.05
C LEU A 353 0.43 19.50 -11.98
N LEU A 354 1.76 19.61 -11.96
CA LEU A 354 2.60 18.98 -10.95
C LEU A 354 2.26 19.50 -9.55
N ALA A 355 2.03 20.82 -9.37
CA ALA A 355 1.54 21.37 -8.11
C ALA A 355 0.20 20.77 -7.68
N THR A 356 -0.74 20.62 -8.62
CA THR A 356 -2.02 19.95 -8.36
C THR A 356 -1.83 18.48 -7.95
N ARG A 357 -0.99 17.73 -8.65
CA ARG A 357 -0.73 16.30 -8.38
C ARG A 357 0.03 16.09 -7.08
N ILE A 358 1.10 16.86 -6.83
CA ILE A 358 1.94 16.77 -5.63
C ILE A 358 1.16 17.18 -4.38
N LYS A 359 0.37 18.28 -4.42
CA LYS A 359 -0.53 18.64 -3.31
C LYS A 359 -1.57 17.54 -3.03
N SER A 360 -2.03 16.81 -4.05
CA SER A 360 -2.97 15.69 -3.87
C SER A 360 -2.38 14.45 -3.20
N LEU A 361 -1.05 14.32 -3.11
CA LEU A 361 -0.40 13.26 -2.33
C LEU A 361 -0.80 13.35 -0.86
N GLY A 362 -0.72 14.55 -0.26
CA GLY A 362 -1.11 14.75 1.15
C GLY A 362 -0.22 14.00 2.16
N ALA A 363 -0.54 14.14 3.45
CA ALA A 363 0.14 13.39 4.52
C ALA A 363 -0.26 11.88 4.58
N SER A 364 -1.31 11.48 3.87
CA SER A 364 -1.98 10.18 4.02
C SER A 364 -1.16 8.95 3.62
N GLY A 365 -0.12 9.13 2.80
CA GLY A 365 0.82 8.08 2.38
C GLY A 365 2.05 7.90 3.28
N CYS A 366 2.20 8.69 4.35
CA CYS A 366 3.44 8.82 5.16
C CYS A 366 4.61 9.46 4.40
N PRO A 367 4.61 10.79 4.24
CA PRO A 367 5.82 11.56 3.97
C PRO A 367 6.80 11.55 5.17
N PRO A 368 8.06 11.98 5.01
CA PRO A 368 8.65 12.53 3.79
C PRO A 368 8.77 11.44 2.69
N TYR A 369 8.47 11.81 1.45
CA TYR A 369 8.36 10.87 0.31
C TYR A 369 9.64 10.83 -0.55
N THR A 370 9.93 9.68 -1.15
CA THR A 370 10.55 9.67 -2.50
C THR A 370 9.44 9.96 -3.50
N ILE A 371 9.45 11.08 -4.21
CA ILE A 371 8.43 11.37 -5.26
C ILE A 371 9.01 11.02 -6.63
N ALA A 372 8.34 10.13 -7.36
CA ALA A 372 8.65 9.83 -8.75
C ALA A 372 7.61 10.46 -9.69
N VAL A 373 8.09 10.98 -10.82
CA VAL A 373 7.30 11.53 -11.92
C VAL A 373 7.80 10.93 -13.23
N VAL A 374 6.88 10.45 -14.07
CA VAL A 374 7.19 9.95 -15.41
C VAL A 374 6.32 10.63 -16.44
N LEU A 375 6.95 11.27 -17.43
CA LEU A 375 6.28 12.00 -18.50
C LEU A 375 6.59 11.36 -19.86
N GLY A 376 5.56 10.88 -20.56
CA GLY A 376 5.64 10.10 -21.78
C GLY A 376 5.48 8.59 -21.54
N GLY A 377 5.76 7.81 -22.57
CA GLY A 377 5.60 6.35 -22.61
C GLY A 377 4.97 5.94 -23.94
N ALA A 378 5.39 4.79 -24.48
CA ALA A 378 4.71 4.16 -25.63
C ALA A 378 3.34 3.61 -25.23
N THR A 379 3.20 3.16 -23.97
CA THR A 379 1.93 2.76 -23.36
C THR A 379 1.81 3.28 -21.92
N PRO A 380 0.59 3.40 -21.36
CA PRO A 380 0.41 3.74 -19.95
C PRO A 380 1.06 2.70 -19.01
N SER A 381 1.05 1.42 -19.40
CA SER A 381 1.71 0.34 -18.66
C SER A 381 3.24 0.52 -18.59
N GLN A 382 3.88 0.97 -19.68
CA GLN A 382 5.31 1.32 -19.65
C GLN A 382 5.57 2.50 -18.71
N THR A 383 4.70 3.53 -18.76
CA THR A 383 4.77 4.72 -17.89
C THR A 383 4.77 4.33 -16.41
N MET A 384 3.84 3.46 -16.01
CA MET A 384 3.71 2.94 -14.66
C MET A 384 4.88 2.03 -14.24
N TYR A 385 5.39 1.21 -15.15
CA TYR A 385 6.57 0.38 -14.89
C TYR A 385 7.82 1.24 -14.64
N THR A 386 8.07 2.24 -15.50
CA THR A 386 9.13 3.23 -15.30
C THR A 386 8.96 3.99 -13.98
N LEU A 387 7.73 4.30 -13.56
CA LEU A 387 7.44 5.01 -12.32
C LEU A 387 7.87 4.20 -11.08
N GLU A 388 7.55 2.91 -11.04
CA GLU A 388 8.00 2.04 -9.95
C GLU A 388 9.53 1.89 -9.96
N LEU A 389 10.17 1.65 -11.12
CA LEU A 389 11.64 1.59 -11.18
C LEU A 389 12.32 2.90 -10.73
N ALA A 390 11.73 4.05 -11.07
CA ALA A 390 12.19 5.36 -10.60
C ALA A 390 12.03 5.49 -9.08
N ALA A 391 10.86 5.14 -8.51
CA ALA A 391 10.60 5.26 -7.08
C ALA A 391 11.56 4.45 -6.18
N TRP A 392 12.28 3.46 -6.74
CA TRP A 392 13.28 2.63 -6.07
C TRP A 392 14.74 2.95 -6.44
N GLY A 393 14.97 4.00 -7.23
CA GLY A 393 16.31 4.48 -7.60
C GLY A 393 17.02 3.68 -8.71
N LEU A 394 16.33 2.78 -9.43
CA LEU A 394 16.96 1.99 -10.50
C LEU A 394 17.19 2.77 -11.81
N LEU A 395 16.72 4.01 -11.92
CA LEU A 395 16.87 4.83 -13.13
C LEU A 395 17.82 6.03 -12.91
N ASP A 396 18.58 6.03 -11.82
CA ASP A 396 19.38 7.18 -11.39
C ASP A 396 20.61 7.44 -12.27
N LYS A 397 21.03 6.43 -13.03
CA LYS A 397 22.09 6.49 -14.07
C LYS A 397 21.59 6.83 -15.48
N LEU A 398 20.31 7.13 -15.67
CA LEU A 398 19.82 7.65 -16.95
C LEU A 398 20.49 9.00 -17.29
N PRO A 399 20.75 9.29 -18.58
CA PRO A 399 21.44 10.51 -18.98
C PRO A 399 20.65 11.76 -18.58
N ALA A 400 21.36 12.82 -18.19
CA ALA A 400 20.77 14.10 -17.78
C ALA A 400 20.27 14.96 -18.95
N ARG A 401 20.55 14.54 -20.20
CA ARG A 401 20.24 15.27 -21.45
C ARG A 401 19.81 14.28 -22.53
N ALA A 402 19.00 14.73 -23.49
CA ALA A 402 18.51 13.90 -24.59
C ALA A 402 19.59 13.64 -25.65
N GLY A 403 19.66 12.41 -26.17
CA GLY A 403 20.52 12.03 -27.30
C GLY A 403 19.92 12.30 -28.70
N ALA A 404 18.70 12.86 -28.76
CA ALA A 404 17.87 13.02 -29.98
C ALA A 404 17.50 11.73 -30.74
N ASP A 405 17.87 10.57 -30.19
CA ASP A 405 17.59 9.19 -30.59
C ASP A 405 16.23 8.67 -30.11
N GLY A 406 15.65 9.31 -29.08
CA GLY A 406 14.43 8.85 -28.40
C GLY A 406 14.70 8.05 -27.13
N SER A 407 15.97 7.92 -26.70
CA SER A 407 16.35 7.33 -25.42
C SER A 407 15.77 8.11 -24.23
N PRO A 408 15.59 7.44 -23.08
CA PRO A 408 15.02 8.06 -21.90
C PRO A 408 16.06 8.90 -21.16
N LEU A 409 15.61 9.95 -20.49
CA LEU A 409 16.46 10.82 -19.67
C LEU A 409 15.89 11.02 -18.26
N ARG A 410 16.78 11.32 -17.32
CA ARG A 410 16.46 11.78 -15.97
C ARG A 410 16.70 13.29 -15.91
N SER A 411 15.72 14.07 -15.49
CA SER A 411 15.77 15.54 -15.59
C SER A 411 15.92 16.20 -14.22
N VAL A 412 17.16 16.41 -13.79
CA VAL A 412 17.51 17.07 -12.51
C VAL A 412 16.81 18.42 -12.34
N GLU A 413 16.73 19.21 -13.42
CA GLU A 413 16.00 20.49 -13.43
C GLU A 413 14.52 20.33 -13.03
N TRP A 414 13.86 19.26 -13.47
CA TRP A 414 12.47 18.94 -13.12
C TRP A 414 12.32 18.19 -11.79
N GLU A 415 13.40 17.59 -11.29
CA GLU A 415 13.49 17.08 -9.92
C GLU A 415 13.51 18.25 -8.93
N GLU A 416 14.35 19.26 -9.15
CA GLU A 416 14.38 20.49 -8.35
C GLU A 416 13.04 21.24 -8.39
N ARG A 417 12.41 21.37 -9.57
CA ARG A 417 11.07 21.98 -9.71
C ARG A 417 10.04 21.20 -8.88
N ALA A 418 10.02 19.86 -8.98
CA ALA A 418 9.13 19.02 -8.20
C ALA A 418 9.39 19.09 -6.68
N ALA A 419 10.65 19.27 -6.25
CA ALA A 419 11.02 19.42 -4.85
C ALA A 419 10.55 20.76 -4.26
N ARG A 420 10.73 21.87 -4.98
CA ARG A 420 10.18 23.18 -4.59
C ARG A 420 8.66 23.13 -4.49
N ILE A 421 7.99 22.59 -5.51
CA ILE A 421 6.54 22.39 -5.53
C ILE A 421 6.07 21.54 -4.33
N ALA A 422 6.86 20.54 -3.90
CA ALA A 422 6.53 19.73 -2.73
C ALA A 422 6.64 20.52 -1.41
N ALA A 423 7.69 21.33 -1.26
CA ALA A 423 7.86 22.21 -0.09
C ALA A 423 6.80 23.31 -0.01
N GLU A 424 6.46 23.93 -1.14
CA GLU A 424 5.42 24.95 -1.29
C GLU A 424 4.01 24.46 -0.91
N THR A 425 3.79 23.15 -0.75
CA THR A 425 2.53 22.63 -0.22
C THR A 425 2.28 22.96 1.26
N GLY A 426 3.34 23.23 2.04
CA GLY A 426 3.30 23.42 3.49
C GLY A 426 2.97 22.16 4.31
N ILE A 427 2.75 21.00 3.68
CA ILE A 427 2.32 19.76 4.34
C ILE A 427 3.46 19.13 5.16
N GLY A 428 4.69 19.31 4.69
CA GLY A 428 5.92 18.86 5.34
C GLY A 428 6.02 17.36 5.61
N ALA A 429 6.91 17.02 6.54
CA ALA A 429 7.03 15.69 7.13
C ALA A 429 5.80 15.39 8.03
N GLN A 430 4.66 15.14 7.40
CA GLN A 430 3.34 14.81 7.98
C GLN A 430 2.64 15.92 8.77
N TRP A 431 3.39 16.73 9.51
CA TRP A 431 2.88 17.67 10.54
C TRP A 431 3.26 19.13 10.28
N GLY A 432 3.37 19.52 9.00
CA GLY A 432 3.55 20.91 8.55
C GLY A 432 5.02 21.32 8.38
N GLY A 433 5.33 21.94 7.24
CA GLY A 433 6.67 22.38 6.87
C GLY A 433 7.04 22.08 5.40
N ALA A 434 8.34 21.99 5.12
CA ALA A 434 8.88 21.88 3.77
C ALA A 434 9.12 20.43 3.30
N HIS A 435 9.29 19.48 4.22
CA HIS A 435 9.76 18.12 3.95
C HIS A 435 8.64 17.16 3.52
N LEU A 436 7.82 17.56 2.54
CA LEU A 436 6.88 16.62 1.89
C LEU A 436 7.67 15.54 1.11
N ALA A 437 8.85 15.88 0.60
CA ALA A 437 9.77 14.96 -0.08
C ALA A 437 11.13 14.88 0.66
N LEU A 438 11.75 13.70 0.65
CA LEU A 438 13.20 13.52 0.86
C LEU A 438 13.98 13.78 -0.43
N GLU A 439 13.43 13.30 -1.55
CA GLU A 439 14.06 13.29 -2.87
C GLU A 439 12.96 13.21 -3.95
N THR A 440 13.30 13.69 -5.15
CA THR A 440 12.42 13.69 -6.32
C THR A 440 13.13 13.06 -7.52
N ARG A 441 12.38 12.35 -8.38
CA ARG A 441 12.88 11.74 -9.62
C ARG A 441 11.96 12.07 -10.78
N PHE A 442 12.52 12.57 -11.88
CA PHE A 442 11.74 12.98 -13.06
C PHE A 442 12.27 12.31 -14.33
N ILE A 443 11.54 11.29 -14.81
CA ILE A 443 11.92 10.52 -15.99
C ILE A 443 11.09 10.98 -17.20
N ARG A 444 11.76 11.31 -18.31
CA ARG A 444 11.12 11.67 -19.56
C ARG A 444 11.32 10.55 -20.60
N LEU A 445 10.22 10.08 -21.15
CA LEU A 445 10.14 8.94 -22.08
C LEU A 445 9.86 9.35 -23.53
N SER A 446 10.21 8.51 -24.49
CA SER A 446 9.59 8.53 -25.83
C SER A 446 8.07 8.31 -25.72
N ARG A 447 7.30 8.74 -26.73
CA ARG A 447 5.83 8.65 -26.74
C ARG A 447 5.29 8.63 -28.15
N HIS A 448 4.12 8.02 -28.36
CA HIS A 448 3.39 8.20 -29.61
C HIS A 448 2.91 9.67 -29.75
N ALA A 449 2.91 10.21 -30.99
CA ALA A 449 2.72 11.63 -31.24
C ALA A 449 1.42 12.21 -30.66
N ALA A 450 0.32 11.44 -30.74
CA ALA A 450 -1.02 11.84 -30.27
C ALA A 450 -1.24 11.71 -28.75
N THR A 451 -0.32 11.16 -27.99
CA THR A 451 -0.51 10.81 -26.56
C THR A 451 0.62 11.33 -25.69
N LEU A 452 0.31 11.77 -24.47
CA LEU A 452 1.28 12.10 -23.43
C LEU A 452 0.82 11.50 -22.09
N PRO A 453 1.14 10.23 -21.78
CA PRO A 453 0.97 9.71 -20.43
C PRO A 453 1.76 10.57 -19.43
N LEU A 454 1.17 10.85 -18.28
CA LEU A 454 1.85 11.40 -17.10
C LEU A 454 1.49 10.52 -15.92
N ALA A 455 2.50 10.07 -15.17
CA ALA A 455 2.31 9.38 -13.91
C ALA A 455 3.10 10.05 -12.78
N VAL A 456 2.51 10.09 -11.59
CA VAL A 456 3.13 10.60 -10.35
C VAL A 456 2.84 9.60 -9.24
N GLY A 457 3.84 9.20 -8.48
CA GLY A 457 3.72 8.23 -7.39
C GLY A 457 4.88 8.34 -6.40
N VAL A 458 4.86 7.53 -5.33
CA VAL A 458 5.79 7.70 -4.21
C VAL A 458 6.35 6.38 -3.65
N SER A 459 7.51 6.48 -2.99
CA SER A 459 7.81 5.66 -1.81
C SER A 459 7.51 6.47 -0.55
N CYS A 460 6.92 5.81 0.44
CA CYS A 460 6.66 6.36 1.78
C CYS A 460 7.88 6.24 2.71
N SER A 461 7.77 6.76 3.93
CA SER A 461 8.78 6.61 5.00
C SER A 461 9.30 5.17 5.15
N ALA A 462 8.43 4.17 4.97
CA ALA A 462 8.80 2.77 4.82
C ALA A 462 9.35 2.47 3.41
N HIS A 463 10.51 3.05 3.06
CA HIS A 463 11.27 2.78 1.85
C HIS A 463 11.93 1.39 1.92
N ARG A 464 11.17 0.36 1.57
CA ARG A 464 11.56 -1.05 1.72
C ARG A 464 11.94 -1.65 0.38
N LYS A 465 13.22 -1.60 0.03
CA LYS A 465 13.77 -2.23 -1.17
C LYS A 465 15.17 -2.82 -0.94
N ALA A 466 15.50 -3.86 -1.69
CA ALA A 466 16.83 -4.45 -1.75
C ALA A 466 17.18 -4.82 -3.20
N ARG A 467 18.33 -4.35 -3.68
CA ARG A 467 18.96 -4.84 -4.91
C ARG A 467 19.72 -6.15 -4.61
N ALA A 468 19.70 -7.10 -5.53
CA ALA A 468 20.51 -8.31 -5.45
C ALA A 468 21.06 -8.72 -6.82
N VAL A 469 22.19 -9.43 -6.83
CA VAL A 469 22.85 -9.96 -8.03
C VAL A 469 23.42 -11.34 -7.74
N VAL A 470 23.27 -12.27 -8.68
CA VAL A 470 24.00 -13.54 -8.69
C VAL A 470 24.68 -13.76 -10.05
N ASP A 471 25.91 -14.23 -9.99
CA ASP A 471 26.73 -14.71 -11.11
C ASP A 471 27.70 -15.79 -10.60
N GLU A 472 28.71 -16.16 -11.40
CA GLU A 472 29.71 -17.17 -11.05
C GLU A 472 30.49 -16.85 -9.76
N GLY A 473 30.59 -15.58 -9.35
CA GLY A 473 31.14 -15.17 -8.06
C GLY A 473 30.23 -15.46 -6.85
N GLY A 474 28.99 -15.89 -7.09
CA GLY A 474 27.97 -16.21 -6.10
C GLY A 474 27.01 -15.05 -5.80
N TRP A 475 26.11 -15.32 -4.85
CA TRP A 475 24.97 -14.47 -4.50
C TRP A 475 25.35 -13.25 -3.66
N ARG A 476 24.81 -12.08 -4.01
CA ARG A 476 25.09 -10.80 -3.36
C ARG A 476 23.80 -10.00 -3.17
N ILE A 477 23.63 -9.37 -2.01
CA ILE A 477 22.50 -8.47 -1.70
C ILE A 477 23.00 -7.12 -1.22
N GLU A 478 22.24 -6.06 -1.49
CA GLU A 478 22.48 -4.69 -1.04
C GLU A 478 22.66 -4.64 0.48
N LYS A 479 23.67 -3.90 0.95
CA LYS A 479 23.88 -3.64 2.37
C LYS A 479 22.75 -2.75 2.90
N MET A 480 22.11 -3.20 3.96
CA MET A 480 21.21 -2.38 4.77
C MET A 480 21.98 -1.72 5.91
N GLU A 481 21.40 -0.69 6.51
CA GLU A 481 21.87 -0.18 7.79
C GLU A 481 21.57 -1.18 8.91
N GLU A 482 22.55 -1.38 9.79
CA GLU A 482 22.49 -2.25 10.96
C GLU A 482 22.30 -1.44 12.25
N ASP A 483 22.80 -0.20 12.31
CA ASP A 483 22.61 0.74 13.41
C ASP A 483 22.03 2.07 12.92
N PRO A 484 20.69 2.19 12.77
CA PRO A 484 20.04 3.47 12.54
C PRO A 484 20.12 4.44 13.74
N GLY A 485 20.50 3.95 14.93
CA GLY A 485 20.64 4.76 16.14
C GLY A 485 21.75 5.80 16.05
N ARG A 486 22.83 5.51 15.28
CA ARG A 486 23.96 6.43 15.04
C ARG A 486 23.59 7.76 14.35
N PHE A 487 22.40 7.88 13.80
CA PHE A 487 21.87 9.11 13.21
C PHE A 487 21.13 10.02 14.20
N LEU A 488 20.91 9.57 15.45
CA LEU A 488 20.14 10.31 16.43
C LEU A 488 20.99 11.34 17.18
N PRO A 489 20.44 12.54 17.46
CA PRO A 489 21.09 13.52 18.34
C PRO A 489 21.13 13.01 19.78
N ALA A 490 22.12 13.48 20.55
CA ALA A 490 22.24 13.15 21.98
C ALA A 490 21.06 13.69 22.83
N SER A 491 20.37 14.72 22.34
CA SER A 491 19.16 15.29 22.94
C SER A 491 17.91 14.90 22.12
N ARG A 492 16.99 14.16 22.74
CA ARG A 492 15.70 13.75 22.15
C ARG A 492 14.80 14.97 21.87
N ALA A 493 14.22 15.02 20.68
CA ALA A 493 13.16 15.97 20.34
C ALA A 493 11.90 15.71 21.17
N LEU A 494 11.37 16.79 21.74
CA LEU A 494 10.04 16.82 22.34
C LEU A 494 9.03 17.33 21.31
N LEU A 495 7.79 16.85 21.37
CA LEU A 495 6.70 17.43 20.59
C LEU A 495 6.38 18.82 21.20
N PRO A 496 6.56 19.94 20.48
CA PRO A 496 6.40 21.26 21.07
C PRO A 496 4.98 21.48 21.59
N ASP A 497 4.88 22.02 22.80
CA ASP A 497 3.64 22.41 23.48
C ASP A 497 2.59 21.29 23.57
N ALA A 498 3.05 20.04 23.73
CA ALA A 498 2.20 18.86 23.80
C ALA A 498 1.34 18.84 25.08
N VAL A 499 0.02 18.73 24.92
CA VAL A 499 -0.92 18.57 26.03
C VAL A 499 -1.06 17.08 26.38
N GLU A 500 -0.79 16.72 27.63
CA GLU A 500 -1.07 15.37 28.15
C GLU A 500 -2.59 15.14 28.28
N ILE A 501 -3.08 14.01 27.78
CA ILE A 501 -4.49 13.60 27.81
C ILE A 501 -4.59 12.22 28.45
N ASP A 502 -5.24 12.15 29.61
CA ASP A 502 -5.62 10.89 30.26
C ASP A 502 -7.01 10.45 29.76
N LEU A 503 -7.05 9.31 29.08
CA LEU A 503 -8.24 8.68 28.52
C LEU A 503 -8.91 7.67 29.47
N ASP A 504 -8.25 7.33 30.59
CA ASP A 504 -8.86 6.55 31.68
C ASP A 504 -9.63 7.46 32.67
N ALA A 505 -9.44 8.78 32.59
CA ALA A 505 -10.27 9.78 33.26
C ALA A 505 -11.72 9.81 32.72
N PRO A 506 -12.70 10.40 33.44
CA PRO A 506 -14.08 10.45 32.99
C PRO A 506 -14.25 11.08 31.60
N LYS A 507 -15.01 10.44 30.71
CA LYS A 507 -15.19 10.84 29.30
C LYS A 507 -15.57 12.32 29.10
N ALA A 508 -16.31 12.92 30.04
CA ALA A 508 -16.66 14.34 29.97
C ALA A 508 -15.43 15.25 30.04
N GLU A 509 -14.40 14.89 30.81
CA GLU A 509 -13.23 15.72 31.10
C GLU A 509 -12.24 15.70 29.92
N TRP A 510 -11.76 14.53 29.48
CA TRP A 510 -10.84 14.47 28.35
C TRP A 510 -11.48 14.93 27.03
N LEU A 511 -12.78 14.70 26.85
CA LEU A 511 -13.51 15.20 25.68
C LEU A 511 -13.67 16.72 25.73
N TYR A 512 -13.89 17.32 26.91
CA TYR A 512 -13.90 18.77 27.07
C TYR A 512 -12.52 19.37 26.77
N THR A 513 -11.44 18.80 27.30
CA THR A 513 -10.07 19.25 27.01
C THR A 513 -9.79 19.19 25.51
N LEU A 514 -9.98 18.04 24.87
CA LEU A 514 -9.73 17.87 23.43
C LEU A 514 -10.58 18.81 22.56
N ARG A 515 -11.84 19.08 22.94
CA ARG A 515 -12.73 20.02 22.21
C ARG A 515 -12.25 21.47 22.23
N ASN A 516 -11.46 21.86 23.23
CA ASN A 516 -10.93 23.22 23.36
C ASN A 516 -9.54 23.39 22.72
N LEU A 517 -8.89 22.32 22.25
CA LEU A 517 -7.60 22.42 21.56
C LEU A 517 -7.79 22.83 20.08
N PRO A 518 -7.05 23.82 19.57
CA PRO A 518 -7.08 24.17 18.15
C PRO A 518 -6.35 23.14 17.29
N ALA A 519 -6.70 23.10 16.00
CA ALA A 519 -5.92 22.34 15.02
C ALA A 519 -4.46 22.83 14.97
N GLY A 520 -3.51 21.88 14.96
CA GLY A 520 -2.06 22.14 15.05
C GLY A 520 -1.45 22.03 16.45
N THR A 521 -2.27 21.85 17.49
CA THR A 521 -1.78 21.52 18.85
C THR A 521 -1.31 20.06 18.92
N GLY A 522 -0.15 19.84 19.57
CA GLY A 522 0.35 18.52 19.90
C GLY A 522 -0.36 17.95 21.13
N VAL A 523 -0.54 16.63 21.17
CA VAL A 523 -1.07 15.92 22.34
C VAL A 523 -0.28 14.64 22.61
N SER A 524 -0.27 14.23 23.87
CA SER A 524 0.30 12.97 24.34
C SER A 524 -0.82 12.15 24.98
N LEU A 525 -1.11 10.97 24.42
CA LEU A 525 -2.28 10.18 24.79
C LEU A 525 -1.89 9.00 25.69
N SER A 526 -2.50 8.92 26.87
CA SER A 526 -2.39 7.79 27.80
C SER A 526 -3.77 7.25 28.15
N GLY A 527 -3.87 5.97 28.51
CA GLY A 527 -5.14 5.33 28.86
C GLY A 527 -5.82 4.57 27.70
N THR A 528 -7.10 4.27 27.84
CA THR A 528 -7.80 3.25 27.04
C THR A 528 -8.39 3.79 25.74
N VAL A 529 -8.11 3.10 24.63
CA VAL A 529 -8.72 3.33 23.30
C VAL A 529 -9.32 2.06 22.72
N THR A 530 -10.32 2.22 21.86
CA THR A 530 -10.90 1.14 21.06
C THR A 530 -10.26 1.15 19.68
N VAL A 531 -9.73 0.01 19.25
CA VAL A 531 -9.10 -0.14 17.93
C VAL A 531 -10.04 -0.88 17.00
N ALA A 532 -10.38 -0.23 15.89
CA ALA A 532 -11.26 -0.76 14.84
C ALA A 532 -10.96 -0.05 13.51
N ARG A 533 -11.24 -0.71 12.39
CA ARG A 533 -11.03 -0.17 11.03
C ARG A 533 -11.98 -0.81 10.02
N ASP A 534 -11.88 -0.40 8.76
CA ASP A 534 -12.48 -0.98 7.53
C ASP A 534 -13.62 -2.00 7.76
N LEU A 535 -13.33 -3.32 7.87
CA LEU A 535 -14.38 -4.34 7.99
C LEU A 535 -15.16 -4.30 9.32
N ALA A 536 -14.52 -3.93 10.43
CA ALA A 536 -15.21 -3.76 11.71
C ALA A 536 -16.14 -2.54 11.67
N HIS A 537 -15.73 -1.45 11.01
CA HIS A 537 -16.64 -0.32 10.77
C HIS A 537 -17.82 -0.72 9.90
N ALA A 538 -17.60 -1.51 8.84
CA ALA A 538 -18.67 -2.01 7.98
C ALA A 538 -19.68 -2.89 8.75
N ARG A 539 -19.22 -3.76 9.66
CA ARG A 539 -20.07 -4.59 10.52
C ARG A 539 -20.87 -3.78 11.54
N ILE A 540 -20.25 -2.84 12.25
CA ILE A 540 -20.94 -1.96 13.22
C ILE A 540 -21.96 -1.08 12.49
N ALA A 541 -21.64 -0.57 11.30
CA ALA A 541 -22.57 0.20 10.47
C ALA A 541 -23.72 -0.66 9.90
N ALA A 542 -23.50 -1.94 9.61
CA ALA A 542 -24.58 -2.86 9.24
C ALA A 542 -25.50 -3.13 10.43
N ALA A 543 -24.94 -3.49 11.58
CA ALA A 543 -25.69 -3.69 12.83
C ALA A 543 -26.57 -2.48 13.19
N LEU A 544 -26.04 -1.26 13.04
CA LEU A 544 -26.78 -0.02 13.29
C LEU A 544 -27.93 0.22 12.29
N ARG A 545 -27.76 -0.15 11.02
CA ARG A 545 -28.87 -0.11 10.02
C ARG A 545 -29.94 -1.16 10.31
N ASP A 546 -29.54 -2.32 10.85
CA ASP A 546 -30.45 -3.38 11.30
C ASP A 546 -31.15 -3.05 12.64
N GLY A 547 -31.00 -1.81 13.15
CA GLY A 547 -31.67 -1.32 14.35
C GLY A 547 -31.01 -1.72 15.68
N LYS A 548 -29.80 -2.29 15.67
CA LYS A 548 -29.04 -2.59 16.90
C LYS A 548 -28.40 -1.31 17.46
N GLU A 549 -28.18 -1.30 18.76
CA GLU A 549 -27.48 -0.20 19.44
C GLU A 549 -25.99 -0.19 19.10
N ILE A 550 -25.35 0.98 19.28
CA ILE A 550 -23.92 1.13 19.05
C ILE A 550 -23.13 0.62 20.28
N PRO A 551 -22.13 -0.27 20.13
CA PRO A 551 -21.46 -0.90 21.27
C PRO A 551 -20.79 0.13 22.20
N ASP A 552 -20.85 -0.14 23.51
CA ASP A 552 -20.30 0.74 24.56
C ASP A 552 -18.83 1.09 24.31
N TYR A 553 -18.01 0.08 23.96
CA TYR A 553 -16.60 0.27 23.63
C TYR A 553 -16.37 1.26 22.47
N PHE A 554 -17.32 1.37 21.54
CA PHE A 554 -17.26 2.25 20.37
C PHE A 554 -17.86 3.65 20.64
N ARG A 555 -18.67 3.74 21.69
CA ARG A 555 -19.26 4.98 22.17
C ARG A 555 -18.32 5.72 23.13
N ASP A 556 -17.71 4.99 24.07
CA ASP A 556 -17.17 5.59 25.29
C ASP A 556 -15.63 5.74 25.35
N HIS A 557 -14.91 5.20 24.36
CA HIS A 557 -13.47 5.45 24.15
C HIS A 557 -13.20 6.12 22.79
N PRO A 558 -12.04 6.79 22.61
CA PRO A 558 -11.58 7.20 21.28
C PRO A 558 -11.34 6.00 20.37
N ILE A 559 -11.59 6.16 19.06
CA ILE A 559 -11.44 5.10 18.07
C ILE A 559 -10.12 5.24 17.33
N PHE A 560 -9.18 4.32 17.58
CA PHE A 560 -7.88 4.27 16.93
C PHE A 560 -7.94 3.37 15.69
N TYR A 561 -7.88 3.98 14.51
CA TYR A 561 -7.84 3.29 13.23
C TYR A 561 -6.46 2.66 13.02
N ALA A 562 -6.31 1.41 13.44
CA ALA A 562 -5.08 0.64 13.32
C ALA A 562 -5.37 -0.84 13.02
N GLY A 563 -4.33 -1.55 12.57
CA GLY A 563 -4.36 -2.99 12.32
C GLY A 563 -2.93 -3.52 12.44
N PRO A 564 -2.53 -4.02 13.61
CA PRO A 564 -1.13 -4.38 13.91
C PRO A 564 -0.67 -5.61 13.13
N THR A 565 0.64 -5.89 13.18
CA THR A 565 1.15 -7.22 12.80
C THR A 565 0.83 -8.23 13.90
N ASP A 566 1.01 -9.52 13.61
CA ASP A 566 0.92 -10.56 14.63
C ASP A 566 2.01 -10.30 15.71
N PRO A 567 1.71 -10.48 17.01
CA PRO A 567 2.72 -10.40 18.05
C PRO A 567 3.69 -11.58 17.94
N ALA A 568 4.97 -11.32 18.23
CA ALA A 568 5.91 -12.36 18.60
C ALA A 568 5.47 -13.02 19.93
N PRO A 569 5.93 -14.24 20.26
CA PRO A 569 5.71 -14.84 21.58
C PRO A 569 6.08 -13.86 22.71
N ASP A 570 5.24 -13.84 23.74
CA ASP A 570 5.34 -12.99 24.94
C ASP A 570 5.32 -11.46 24.70
N ALA A 571 5.13 -10.99 23.45
CA ALA A 571 4.97 -9.57 23.13
C ALA A 571 3.52 -9.09 23.29
N ILE A 572 3.33 -7.91 23.90
CA ILE A 572 2.01 -7.26 24.08
C ILE A 572 1.32 -7.01 22.72
N SER A 573 2.11 -6.68 21.70
CA SER A 573 1.64 -6.51 20.31
C SER A 573 2.80 -6.66 19.32
N GLY A 574 2.46 -7.02 18.09
CA GLY A 574 3.30 -6.69 16.94
C GLY A 574 3.25 -5.20 16.62
N SER A 575 4.00 -4.75 15.60
CA SER A 575 4.10 -3.35 15.21
C SER A 575 2.74 -2.71 14.97
N PHE A 576 2.52 -1.53 15.56
CA PHE A 576 1.21 -0.93 15.78
C PHE A 576 1.16 0.50 15.24
N GLY A 577 0.97 0.67 13.93
CA GLY A 577 0.88 1.98 13.30
C GLY A 577 -0.55 2.38 12.90
N PRO A 578 -0.84 3.69 12.76
CA PRO A 578 -2.12 4.18 12.24
C PRO A 578 -2.34 3.79 10.77
N THR A 579 -3.61 3.52 10.41
CA THR A 579 -4.07 3.41 9.02
C THR A 579 -4.72 4.71 8.55
N THR A 580 -4.82 4.89 7.24
CA THR A 580 -5.30 6.14 6.61
C THR A 580 -6.75 6.46 6.98
N ALA A 581 -6.98 7.65 7.55
CA ALA A 581 -8.27 8.06 8.09
C ALA A 581 -9.41 8.05 7.08
N SER A 582 -9.14 8.50 5.84
CA SER A 582 -10.17 8.81 4.85
C SER A 582 -11.01 7.61 4.38
N ARG A 583 -10.58 6.37 4.65
CA ARG A 583 -11.38 5.17 4.33
C ARG A 583 -12.55 4.94 5.29
N MET A 584 -12.56 5.62 6.45
CA MET A 584 -13.62 5.53 7.45
C MET A 584 -14.55 6.78 7.46
N ASP A 585 -14.35 7.73 6.53
CA ASP A 585 -15.07 9.01 6.51
C ASP A 585 -16.59 8.87 6.37
N SER A 586 -17.06 7.90 5.57
CA SER A 586 -18.48 7.61 5.35
C SER A 586 -19.20 7.04 6.57
N TYR A 587 -18.48 6.63 7.62
CA TYR A 587 -19.09 6.12 8.86
C TYR A 587 -19.20 7.17 9.97
N LEU A 588 -18.58 8.35 9.83
CA LEU A 588 -18.55 9.34 10.90
C LEU A 588 -19.94 9.88 11.23
N GLU A 589 -20.68 10.38 10.24
CA GLU A 589 -22.00 10.98 10.41
C GLU A 589 -23.00 10.05 11.15
N PRO A 590 -23.20 8.78 10.74
CA PRO A 590 -24.12 7.89 11.45
C PRO A 590 -23.63 7.43 12.83
N PHE A 591 -22.31 7.37 13.09
CA PHE A 591 -21.76 7.00 14.40
C PHE A 591 -21.77 8.18 15.38
N MET A 592 -21.37 9.38 14.93
CA MET A 592 -21.40 10.59 15.73
C MET A 592 -22.83 11.02 16.06
N GLY A 593 -23.78 10.80 15.14
CA GLY A 593 -25.23 10.90 15.40
C GLY A 593 -25.77 9.92 16.47
N LYS A 594 -24.94 9.00 16.96
CA LYS A 594 -25.20 8.10 18.10
C LYS A 594 -24.25 8.36 19.29
N ASN A 595 -23.67 9.57 19.37
CA ASN A 595 -22.74 10.00 20.43
C ASN A 595 -21.48 9.12 20.55
N ALA A 596 -21.08 8.47 19.46
CA ALA A 596 -20.00 7.50 19.37
C ALA A 596 -18.94 7.93 18.34
N SER A 597 -17.75 7.34 18.41
CA SER A 597 -16.61 7.74 17.56
C SER A 597 -16.29 9.26 17.59
N LEU A 598 -16.61 9.95 18.69
CA LEU A 598 -16.46 11.41 18.82
C LEU A 598 -15.00 11.86 18.70
N VAL A 599 -14.06 11.07 19.21
CA VAL A 599 -12.62 11.26 19.01
C VAL A 599 -12.08 10.11 18.17
N THR A 600 -11.32 10.43 17.13
CA THR A 600 -10.73 9.47 16.21
C THR A 600 -9.23 9.67 16.11
N ILE A 601 -8.46 8.58 16.12
CA ILE A 601 -6.99 8.58 16.06
C ILE A 601 -6.58 7.79 14.82
N ALA A 602 -5.81 8.39 13.90
CA ALA A 602 -5.41 7.72 12.65
C ALA A 602 -4.16 8.38 12.02
N LYS A 603 -4.07 8.41 10.69
CA LYS A 603 -3.09 9.23 9.94
C LYS A 603 -3.69 9.85 8.68
N GLY A 604 -3.13 10.97 8.24
CA GLY A 604 -3.46 11.63 6.98
C GLY A 604 -4.63 12.62 7.04
N ALA A 605 -4.99 13.16 5.88
CA ALA A 605 -6.14 14.05 5.71
C ALA A 605 -7.47 13.28 5.56
N ARG A 606 -8.60 13.99 5.73
CA ARG A 606 -9.99 13.49 5.60
C ARG A 606 -10.80 14.32 4.59
N GLY A 607 -11.92 13.78 4.12
CA GLY A 607 -12.86 14.45 3.22
C GLY A 607 -13.61 15.61 3.88
N LYS A 608 -14.31 16.43 3.07
CA LYS A 608 -15.09 17.59 3.56
C LYS A 608 -16.29 17.15 4.38
N GLU A 609 -16.85 16.02 4.01
CA GLU A 609 -17.96 15.31 4.63
C GLU A 609 -17.58 14.88 6.05
N ALA A 610 -16.35 14.38 6.22
CA ALA A 610 -15.80 14.04 7.52
C ALA A 610 -15.53 15.28 8.39
N VAL A 611 -14.96 16.35 7.82
CA VAL A 611 -14.79 17.64 8.54
C VAL A 611 -16.15 18.18 9.03
N ALA A 612 -17.18 18.12 8.19
CA ALA A 612 -18.54 18.56 8.55
C ALA A 612 -19.18 17.69 9.64
N ALA A 613 -19.04 16.36 9.57
CA ALA A 613 -19.51 15.45 10.61
C ALA A 613 -18.80 15.69 11.95
N ILE A 614 -17.47 15.87 11.92
CA ILE A 614 -16.66 16.23 13.10
C ILE A 614 -17.18 17.52 13.73
N ALA A 615 -17.30 18.60 12.95
CA ALA A 615 -17.80 19.89 13.45
C ALA A 615 -19.22 19.79 14.03
N SER A 616 -20.14 19.12 13.32
CA SER A 616 -21.54 18.99 13.73
C SER A 616 -21.75 18.21 15.03
N ALA A 617 -20.79 17.38 15.44
CA ALA A 617 -20.82 16.63 16.70
C ALA A 617 -19.88 17.20 17.78
N GLY A 618 -19.14 18.27 17.48
CA GLY A 618 -18.00 18.71 18.28
C GLY A 618 -16.99 17.57 18.49
N GLY A 619 -16.77 16.73 17.49
CA GLY A 619 -15.78 15.66 17.52
C GLY A 619 -14.35 16.19 17.39
N VAL A 620 -13.36 15.31 17.48
CA VAL A 620 -11.94 15.67 17.24
C VAL A 620 -11.26 14.57 16.44
N TYR A 621 -10.42 14.97 15.49
CA TYR A 621 -9.55 14.05 14.74
C TYR A 621 -8.08 14.31 15.06
N LEU A 622 -7.43 13.28 15.60
CA LEU A 622 -6.02 13.23 15.97
C LEU A 622 -5.24 12.36 14.96
N ALA A 623 -4.09 12.82 14.49
CA ALA A 623 -3.19 12.00 13.68
C ALA A 623 -1.92 11.66 14.46
N CYS A 624 -1.60 10.36 14.54
CA CYS A 624 -0.29 9.87 14.98
C CYS A 624 0.68 9.79 13.78
N ILE A 625 1.98 9.68 14.08
CA ILE A 625 3.02 9.57 13.05
C ILE A 625 2.85 8.25 12.28
N GLY A 626 2.54 8.36 10.99
CA GLY A 626 2.43 7.22 10.11
C GLY A 626 3.81 6.66 9.73
N GLY A 627 3.96 5.34 9.82
CA GLY A 627 5.25 4.67 9.61
C GLY A 627 6.04 4.41 10.89
N ALA A 628 5.67 5.02 12.01
CA ALA A 628 6.28 4.84 13.33
C ALA A 628 5.71 3.63 14.12
N ALA A 629 5.54 2.48 13.46
CA ALA A 629 4.76 1.36 14.00
C ALA A 629 5.51 0.51 15.05
N ALA A 630 6.82 0.31 14.88
CA ALA A 630 7.64 -0.46 15.83
C ALA A 630 7.85 0.34 17.13
N ILE A 631 8.10 1.66 17.04
CA ILE A 631 8.19 2.51 18.23
C ILE A 631 6.86 2.61 18.98
N THR A 632 5.73 2.77 18.27
CA THR A 632 4.41 2.80 18.92
C THR A 632 4.12 1.49 19.66
N ALA A 633 4.44 0.33 19.06
CA ALA A 633 4.27 -0.96 19.73
C ALA A 633 5.17 -1.14 20.96
N ARG A 634 6.42 -0.66 20.92
CA ARG A 634 7.38 -0.85 22.02
C ARG A 634 7.25 0.16 23.16
N GLU A 635 7.00 1.43 22.84
CA GLU A 635 7.05 2.53 23.82
C GLU A 635 5.66 3.01 24.25
N ASN A 636 4.61 2.79 23.44
CA ASN A 636 3.29 3.37 23.68
C ASN A 636 2.16 2.35 23.94
N VAL A 637 2.26 1.10 23.48
CA VAL A 637 1.23 0.07 23.70
C VAL A 637 1.56 -0.77 24.94
N ILE A 638 0.81 -0.59 26.02
CA ILE A 638 1.02 -1.29 27.30
C ILE A 638 -0.06 -2.36 27.62
N GLY A 639 -1.03 -2.55 26.72
CA GLY A 639 -2.00 -3.65 26.75
C GLY A 639 -2.80 -3.73 25.45
N SER A 640 -3.16 -4.93 25.00
CA SER A 640 -3.89 -5.15 23.74
C SER A 640 -4.72 -6.45 23.81
N THR A 641 -6.04 -6.31 23.86
CA THR A 641 -6.97 -7.44 24.04
C THR A 641 -8.06 -7.38 22.97
N ILE A 642 -8.30 -8.48 22.24
CA ILE A 642 -9.44 -8.58 21.31
C ILE A 642 -10.74 -8.66 22.14
N ILE A 643 -11.71 -7.80 21.82
CA ILE A 643 -13.00 -7.69 22.54
C ILE A 643 -14.21 -8.03 21.67
N ASP A 644 -14.13 -7.88 20.34
CA ASP A 644 -15.19 -8.28 19.41
C ASP A 644 -14.60 -8.58 18.01
N HIS A 645 -15.36 -9.28 17.17
CA HIS A 645 -15.07 -9.60 15.76
C HIS A 645 -13.73 -10.31 15.57
N ALA A 646 -13.39 -11.24 16.47
CA ALA A 646 -12.11 -11.96 16.48
C ALA A 646 -11.78 -12.70 15.15
N ASP A 647 -12.80 -13.06 14.37
CA ASP A 647 -12.66 -13.68 13.05
C ASP A 647 -12.06 -12.75 11.97
N LEU A 648 -12.05 -11.43 12.21
CA LEU A 648 -11.39 -10.44 11.34
C LEU A 648 -9.86 -10.34 11.55
N GLY A 649 -9.28 -11.05 12.53
CA GLY A 649 -7.83 -11.15 12.74
C GLY A 649 -7.14 -9.80 13.01
N MET A 650 -6.48 -9.23 12.00
CA MET A 650 -5.81 -7.93 12.11
C MET A 650 -6.78 -6.73 12.08
N GLU A 651 -8.04 -6.94 11.69
CA GLU A 651 -9.13 -5.94 11.77
C GLU A 651 -10.14 -6.23 12.89
N ALA A 652 -9.87 -7.23 13.75
CA ALA A 652 -10.68 -7.51 14.93
C ALA A 652 -10.68 -6.32 15.90
N VAL A 653 -11.79 -6.09 16.61
CA VAL A 653 -11.94 -4.98 17.54
C VAL A 653 -11.12 -5.27 18.81
N ARG A 654 -10.31 -4.30 19.24
CA ARG A 654 -9.45 -4.44 20.43
C ARG A 654 -9.66 -3.30 21.42
N SER A 655 -9.63 -3.63 22.70
CA SER A 655 -9.28 -2.65 23.75
C SER A 655 -7.76 -2.58 23.83
N VAL A 656 -7.21 -1.38 23.74
CA VAL A 656 -5.76 -1.11 23.81
C VAL A 656 -5.50 -0.03 24.84
N ARG A 657 -4.53 -0.26 25.73
CA ARG A 657 -4.09 0.74 26.70
C ARG A 657 -2.80 1.40 26.23
N LEU A 658 -2.84 2.72 26.13
CA LEU A 658 -1.75 3.56 25.65
C LEU A 658 -0.99 4.21 26.80
N LYS A 659 0.26 4.61 26.51
CA LYS A 659 1.09 5.47 27.36
C LYS A 659 1.87 6.45 26.50
N GLY A 660 1.62 7.75 26.68
CA GLY A 660 2.38 8.83 26.06
C GLY A 660 2.48 8.77 24.53
N LEU A 661 1.41 8.35 23.84
CA LEU A 661 1.38 8.25 22.37
C LEU A 661 1.27 9.66 21.76
N PRO A 662 2.28 10.15 21.00
CA PRO A 662 2.21 11.47 20.40
C PRO A 662 1.21 11.50 19.23
N ALA A 663 0.38 12.55 19.20
CA ALA A 663 -0.51 12.87 18.09
C ALA A 663 -0.61 14.39 17.88
N LEU A 664 -1.16 14.79 16.73
CA LEU A 664 -1.48 16.18 16.41
C LEU A 664 -2.99 16.32 16.21
N VAL A 665 -3.59 17.39 16.75
CA VAL A 665 -4.98 17.77 16.43
C VAL A 665 -5.04 18.21 14.97
N ILE A 666 -5.64 17.41 14.10
CA ILE A 666 -5.76 17.72 12.67
C ILE A 666 -7.08 18.42 12.36
N ILE A 667 -8.20 17.94 12.92
CA ILE A 667 -9.50 18.63 12.82
C ILE A 667 -10.02 18.82 14.23
N ASP A 668 -10.29 20.07 14.61
CA ASP A 668 -10.85 20.42 15.91
C ASP A 668 -12.39 20.38 15.93
N ALA A 669 -12.97 20.60 17.11
CA ALA A 669 -14.42 20.56 17.33
C ALA A 669 -15.23 21.62 16.58
N ASN A 670 -14.57 22.59 15.93
CA ASN A 670 -15.20 23.61 15.09
C ASN A 670 -14.99 23.33 13.59
N GLY A 671 -14.36 22.20 13.23
CA GLY A 671 -14.05 21.86 11.85
C GLY A 671 -12.85 22.58 11.24
N ARG A 672 -12.05 23.32 12.04
CA ARG A 672 -10.80 23.88 11.53
C ARG A 672 -9.82 22.73 11.27
N ASN A 673 -9.22 22.71 10.07
CA ASN A 673 -8.41 21.60 9.59
C ASN A 673 -6.97 22.06 9.33
N PHE A 674 -6.00 21.41 9.98
CA PHE A 674 -4.56 21.72 9.90
C PHE A 674 -3.97 21.64 8.48
N TYR A 675 -4.60 20.88 7.57
CA TYR A 675 -4.12 20.69 6.19
C TYR A 675 -4.83 21.58 5.14
N SER A 676 -5.56 22.64 5.54
CA SER A 676 -6.39 23.47 4.63
C SER A 676 -5.72 24.78 4.23
#